data_AF-A0A814UHS7-F1
#
_entry.id   AF-A0A814UHS7-F1
#
_cell.length_a   1.000
_cell.length_b   1.000
_cell.length_c   1.000
_cell.angle_alpha   90.00
_cell.angle_beta   90.00
_cell.angle_gamma   90.00
#
_symmetry.space_group_name_H-M   'P 1'
#
loop_
_entity.id
_entity.type
_entity.pdbx_description
1 polymer ?
#
loop_
_entity_poly.entity_id
_entity_poly.type
_entity_poly.pdbx_seq_one_letter_code
_entity_poly.pdbx_strand_id
1 'polypeptide(L)'
;MSLILIIKIYSYGNIEKLSSLKTGSNLSGFSFWNSEQASTYQCPIRGDKWIVITTIHYPTPAIHKFLNLTTPWNLIVIADRKTPSDWLHHLTSHNSSASSSSSSRLLFLSLQQQQSLRFRILQHLPHGSYARKNLGYLIAIQCGAQIIFESDDDNLVETGDIFHLPKLLRPQQLPWLAFHRQRSLFVNIYASFGHPHIWPRGFPLEQLRNITEDGWHSLRQNQQNITRAYIQQYLADLDPDVDAIYRLAHPMTIGRVLFDRDQPPIALEPFTFSPYNTQNTVTHYEAFWGLYLPVTTTFRVCDIWRGYWVQRLLWDIGGHLIFGRSTVEQVRNSHSYIEDMDDEYQLYHQSASFVRFLASWSSSNPSLVGRIRELARDISRGGFWKWKEVEIMDAWLEDLRSIGYKFPPIIKPPQKLPSTAVKQKRAAICATGITECISEAWTTTYINLRQRLHGEIDTFLFLSSSLKRGPVPLATRLKQARLYMNSTVTILYEDRDINPGIPPTCNPEFQLPKYAPIPVPNYFQQLWSLNECYDLVREYEQRFNIRYQLLIRSRIDTLNRMPETFERDGIHNVNKTIIVPPHRYFSGIDDGFALGPIELMSHYMKRWLSFRQCPPDRNFHPETYLKNYLNRFTNVTIDHTISGAADAIPHGHNNCH
;
A
#
# COMPACT_ATOMS: atom_id res chain seq x y z
N MET A 1 19.38 4.10 -22.09
CA MET A 1 19.17 5.48 -22.57
C MET A 1 19.32 6.40 -21.38
N SER A 2 20.58 6.74 -21.12
CA SER A 2 21.02 7.57 -20.00
C SER A 2 21.14 9.02 -20.47
N LEU A 3 21.01 9.96 -19.53
CA LEU A 3 21.00 11.43 -19.70
C LEU A 3 19.73 11.99 -20.35
N ILE A 4 18.85 12.55 -19.50
CA ILE A 4 18.31 13.92 -19.56
C ILE A 4 17.45 14.06 -18.30
N LEU A 5 18.04 14.52 -17.19
CA LEU A 5 17.32 15.28 -16.15
C LEU A 5 18.29 15.94 -15.14
N ILE A 6 19.28 16.70 -15.64
CA ILE A 6 20.02 17.65 -14.79
C ILE A 6 20.18 18.96 -15.58
N ILE A 7 19.10 19.73 -15.69
CA ILE A 7 19.16 21.18 -15.97
C ILE A 7 17.97 21.83 -15.28
N LYS A 8 18.18 22.42 -14.10
CA LYS A 8 17.60 23.71 -13.63
C LYS A 8 17.82 23.94 -12.13
N ILE A 9 19.06 24.05 -11.67
CA ILE A 9 19.37 24.84 -10.45
C ILE A 9 20.79 25.41 -10.62
N TYR A 10 20.93 26.52 -11.35
CA TYR A 10 22.09 27.42 -11.25
C TYR A 10 21.67 28.83 -11.67
N SER A 11 21.39 29.66 -10.68
CA SER A 11 21.48 31.13 -10.68
C SER A 11 21.14 31.50 -9.23
N TYR A 12 22.10 31.80 -8.37
CA TYR A 12 22.74 33.10 -8.26
C TYR A 12 24.10 32.96 -7.56
N GLY A 13 25.05 33.79 -8.00
CA GLY A 13 26.45 33.74 -7.63
C GLY A 13 26.79 34.32 -6.26
N ASN A 14 27.89 33.81 -5.71
CA ASN A 14 28.98 34.61 -5.14
C ASN A 14 30.14 33.66 -4.83
N ILE A 15 31.15 33.68 -5.71
CA ILE A 15 32.49 33.14 -5.46
C ILE A 15 33.40 34.36 -5.48
N GLU A 16 33.98 34.71 -4.33
CA GLU A 16 35.31 35.29 -4.26
C GLU A 16 35.83 35.25 -2.81
N LYS A 17 37.14 34.96 -2.68
CA LYS A 17 37.95 34.73 -1.45
C LYS A 17 37.82 33.30 -0.91
N LEU A 18 38.86 32.46 -0.81
CA LEU A 18 40.29 32.68 -0.66
C LEU A 18 41.06 31.48 -1.23
N SER A 19 41.98 31.74 -2.16
CA SER A 19 43.08 30.86 -2.52
C SER A 19 44.31 31.22 -1.69
N SER A 20 44.51 30.56 -0.54
CA SER A 20 45.84 30.41 0.09
C SER A 20 45.72 29.60 1.37
N LEU A 21 46.31 28.41 1.41
CA LEU A 21 46.91 27.74 2.57
C LEU A 21 47.37 26.36 2.08
N LYS A 22 48.58 26.28 1.53
CA LYS A 22 49.79 25.76 2.21
C LYS A 22 49.60 24.36 2.79
N THR A 23 50.20 23.42 2.08
CA THR A 23 50.76 22.15 2.54
C THR A 23 51.29 22.25 3.97
N GLY A 24 50.65 21.53 4.87
CA GLY A 24 51.03 21.39 6.27
C GLY A 24 50.50 20.07 6.80
N SER A 25 51.39 19.08 6.84
CA SER A 25 51.26 17.81 7.52
C SER A 25 50.87 17.99 9.00
N ASN A 26 49.75 17.39 9.41
CA ASN A 26 49.53 16.81 10.74
C ASN A 26 48.20 16.02 10.75
N LEU A 27 48.21 14.84 10.12
CA LEU A 27 47.22 13.79 10.33
C LEU A 27 47.76 12.84 11.40
N SER A 28 47.77 13.29 12.65
CA SER A 28 48.02 12.45 13.82
C SER A 28 47.05 12.88 14.92
N GLY A 29 45.81 12.40 14.78
CA GLY A 29 44.71 12.70 15.70
C GLY A 29 43.48 11.83 15.46
N PHE A 30 43.64 10.64 14.88
CA PHE A 30 42.65 9.58 15.05
C PHE A 30 43.01 8.86 16.34
N SER A 31 42.43 9.32 17.45
CA SER A 31 42.39 8.52 18.66
C SER A 31 41.63 7.23 18.32
N PHE A 32 42.38 6.14 18.14
CA PHE A 32 41.84 4.80 18.28
C PHE A 32 41.09 4.78 19.61
N TRP A 33 39.76 4.69 19.55
CA TRP A 33 38.97 4.34 20.71
C TRP A 33 39.44 2.95 21.15
N ASN A 34 40.29 2.94 22.17
CA ASN A 34 40.72 1.73 22.83
C ASN A 34 39.49 0.92 23.21
N SER A 35 39.52 -0.35 22.86
CA SER A 35 38.55 -1.37 23.21
C SER A 35 38.61 -1.71 24.69
N GLU A 36 38.40 -0.73 25.57
CA GLU A 36 38.06 -1.03 26.96
C GLU A 36 36.73 -1.75 26.92
N GLN A 37 36.75 -3.02 27.35
CA GLN A 37 35.60 -3.90 27.44
C GLN A 37 34.48 -3.19 28.21
N ALA A 38 33.55 -2.59 27.48
CA ALA A 38 32.33 -2.06 28.05
C ALA A 38 31.65 -3.22 28.76
N SER A 39 31.38 -3.09 30.06
CA SER A 39 30.52 -4.02 30.77
C SER A 39 29.19 -4.05 30.02
N THR A 40 29.00 -5.09 29.21
CA THR A 40 27.81 -5.30 28.39
C THR A 40 26.63 -5.30 29.34
N TYR A 41 25.64 -4.44 29.09
CA TYR A 41 24.39 -4.43 29.86
C TYR A 41 23.94 -5.87 30.14
N GLN A 42 23.89 -6.27 31.41
CA GLN A 42 23.55 -7.64 31.74
C GLN A 42 22.04 -7.78 31.64
N CYS A 43 21.58 -8.58 30.68
CA CYS A 43 20.16 -8.81 30.46
C CYS A 43 19.51 -9.43 31.70
N PRO A 44 18.67 -8.68 32.45
CA PRO A 44 18.03 -9.20 33.64
C PRO A 44 16.95 -10.23 33.28
N ILE A 45 16.41 -10.12 32.06
CA ILE A 45 15.38 -10.98 31.49
C ILE A 45 15.85 -11.34 30.09
N ARG A 46 15.75 -12.63 29.71
CA ARG A 46 16.01 -13.11 28.35
C ARG A 46 14.73 -13.67 27.74
N GLY A 47 14.59 -13.56 26.43
CA GLY A 47 13.47 -14.15 25.71
C GLY A 47 13.43 -13.73 24.25
N ASP A 48 12.64 -14.46 23.47
CA ASP A 48 12.48 -14.27 22.02
C ASP A 48 11.40 -13.23 21.67
N LYS A 49 10.41 -13.00 22.55
CA LYS A 49 9.27 -12.12 22.32
C LYS A 49 9.30 -10.91 23.25
N TRP A 50 9.37 -9.71 22.66
CA TRP A 50 9.47 -8.46 23.41
C TRP A 50 8.41 -7.44 22.98
N ILE A 51 7.84 -6.73 23.95
CA ILE A 51 6.99 -5.57 23.77
C ILE A 51 7.81 -4.36 24.19
N VAL A 52 7.89 -3.34 23.33
CA VAL A 52 8.69 -2.14 23.60
C VAL A 52 7.78 -0.92 23.60
N ILE A 53 7.74 -0.20 24.73
CA ILE A 53 6.86 0.94 24.96
C ILE A 53 7.66 2.09 25.60
N THR A 54 7.29 3.31 25.27
CA THR A 54 7.61 4.51 26.05
C THR A 54 6.35 5.03 26.71
N THR A 55 6.44 5.63 27.90
CA THR A 55 5.28 6.22 28.57
C THR A 55 5.65 7.53 29.25
N ILE A 56 4.68 8.46 29.29
CA ILE A 56 4.73 9.66 30.13
C ILE A 56 3.59 9.68 31.16
N HIS A 57 2.88 8.56 31.31
CA HIS A 57 1.69 8.41 32.15
C HIS A 57 1.92 7.32 33.21
N TYR A 58 1.02 7.25 34.20
CA TYR A 58 0.92 6.07 35.08
C TYR A 58 0.56 4.81 34.27
N PRO A 59 0.80 3.59 34.80
CA PRO A 59 0.42 2.37 34.10
C PRO A 59 -1.05 2.39 33.65
N THR A 60 -1.27 2.26 32.34
CA THR A 60 -2.59 2.24 31.73
C THR A 60 -3.16 0.82 31.70
N PRO A 61 -4.46 0.64 31.40
CA PRO A 61 -5.03 -0.69 31.16
C PRO A 61 -4.27 -1.52 30.13
N ALA A 62 -3.68 -0.89 29.11
CA ALA A 62 -2.85 -1.57 28.12
C ALA A 62 -1.60 -2.22 28.74
N ILE A 63 -0.91 -1.53 29.66
CA ILE A 63 0.25 -2.08 30.38
C ILE A 63 -0.14 -3.32 31.19
N HIS A 64 -1.26 -3.26 31.92
CA HIS A 64 -1.76 -4.41 32.66
C HIS A 64 -2.14 -5.57 31.74
N LYS A 65 -2.72 -5.27 30.57
CA LYS A 65 -3.06 -6.27 29.55
C LYS A 65 -1.81 -6.96 28.99
N PHE A 66 -0.76 -6.20 28.66
CA PHE A 66 0.52 -6.75 28.18
C PHE A 66 1.20 -7.68 29.19
N LEU A 67 1.08 -7.37 30.48
CA LEU A 67 1.60 -8.24 31.54
C LEU A 67 0.76 -9.51 31.74
N ASN A 68 -0.47 -9.56 31.25
CA ASN A 68 -1.41 -10.67 31.43
C ASN A 68 -1.75 -11.41 30.13
N LEU A 69 -0.91 -11.29 29.09
CA LEU A 69 -1.09 -12.03 27.84
C LEU A 69 -0.96 -13.54 28.06
N THR A 70 -1.66 -14.32 27.23
CA THR A 70 -1.60 -15.79 27.27
C THR A 70 -0.21 -16.33 26.93
N THR A 71 0.46 -15.74 25.93
CA THR A 71 1.87 -16.01 25.63
C THR A 71 2.75 -15.12 26.52
N PRO A 72 3.83 -15.65 27.11
CA PRO A 72 4.75 -14.84 27.90
C PRO A 72 5.60 -13.93 26.98
N TRP A 73 5.15 -12.69 26.81
CA TRP A 73 5.97 -11.62 26.26
C TRP A 73 6.74 -10.90 27.37
N ASN A 74 7.99 -10.56 27.10
CA ASN A 74 8.76 -9.64 27.94
C ASN A 74 8.35 -8.22 27.59
N LEU A 75 8.09 -7.38 28.59
CA LEU A 75 7.71 -5.99 28.41
C LEU A 75 8.86 -5.09 28.86
N ILE A 76 9.36 -4.23 27.97
CA ILE A 76 10.28 -3.15 28.34
C ILE A 76 9.59 -1.80 28.21
N VAL A 77 9.62 -1.04 29.30
CA VAL A 77 9.05 0.30 29.40
C VAL A 77 10.19 1.30 29.59
N ILE A 78 10.35 2.18 28.61
CA ILE A 78 11.34 3.25 28.62
C ILE A 78 10.68 4.53 29.14
N ALA A 79 11.06 4.95 30.34
CA ALA A 79 10.57 6.19 30.93
C ALA A 79 11.17 7.42 30.24
N ASP A 80 10.47 8.53 30.32
CA ASP A 80 10.91 9.86 29.91
C ASP A 80 10.62 10.91 31.02
N ARG A 81 10.91 12.18 30.76
CA ARG A 81 10.86 13.29 31.70
C ARG A 81 9.55 13.41 32.47
N LYS A 82 8.43 13.10 31.81
CA LYS A 82 7.08 13.22 32.37
C LYS A 82 6.57 11.94 33.04
N THR A 83 7.29 10.82 32.93
CA THR A 83 6.90 9.56 33.60
C THR A 83 6.94 9.74 35.12
N PRO A 84 5.89 9.35 35.86
CA PRO A 84 5.89 9.40 37.31
C PRO A 84 7.06 8.63 37.94
N SER A 85 7.70 9.19 38.97
CA SER A 85 8.86 8.56 39.62
C SER A 85 8.50 7.29 40.39
N ASP A 86 7.26 7.18 40.84
CA ASP A 86 6.68 6.05 41.57
C ASP A 86 5.90 5.09 40.66
N TRP A 87 6.09 5.16 39.33
CA TRP A 87 5.38 4.36 38.33
C TRP A 87 5.37 2.86 38.64
N LEU A 88 6.52 2.29 39.02
CA LEU A 88 6.64 0.88 39.35
C LEU A 88 5.91 0.51 40.64
N HIS A 89 5.96 1.39 41.66
CA HIS A 89 5.23 1.19 42.90
C HIS A 89 3.71 1.18 42.64
N HIS A 90 3.21 2.15 41.86
CA HIS A 90 1.81 2.24 41.46
C HIS A 90 1.34 0.98 40.71
N LEU A 91 2.17 0.45 39.79
CA LEU A 91 1.87 -0.80 39.10
C LEU A 91 1.70 -1.97 40.08
N THR A 92 2.55 -2.06 41.10
CA THR A 92 2.53 -3.16 42.08
C THR A 92 1.42 -3.03 43.12
N SER A 93 1.08 -1.80 43.55
CA SER A 93 0.09 -1.56 44.60
C SER A 93 -1.35 -1.77 44.17
N HIS A 94 -1.64 -1.67 42.87
CA HIS A 94 -2.99 -1.82 42.31
C HIS A 94 -3.23 -3.17 41.63
N ASN A 95 -2.25 -4.07 41.69
CA ASN A 95 -2.32 -5.36 41.03
C ASN A 95 -2.28 -6.48 42.06
N SER A 96 -3.36 -6.63 42.83
CA SER A 96 -3.57 -7.69 43.83
C SER A 96 -3.53 -9.11 43.24
N SER A 97 -3.53 -9.22 41.90
CA SER A 97 -3.44 -10.43 41.09
C SER A 97 -2.11 -10.54 40.31
N ALA A 98 -1.18 -9.60 40.46
CA ALA A 98 0.18 -9.76 39.93
C ALA A 98 0.89 -10.84 40.74
N SER A 99 0.84 -12.09 40.26
CA SER A 99 1.71 -13.14 40.80
C SER A 99 3.18 -12.71 40.66
N SER A 100 4.08 -13.29 41.45
CA SER A 100 5.52 -13.06 41.34
C SER A 100 6.06 -13.27 39.90
N SER A 101 5.34 -14.01 39.06
CA SER A 101 5.61 -14.21 37.63
C SER A 101 5.46 -12.95 36.78
N SER A 102 4.53 -12.04 37.08
CA SER A 102 4.33 -10.81 36.28
C SER A 102 5.50 -9.82 36.43
N SER A 103 6.11 -9.75 37.62
CA SER A 103 7.32 -8.94 37.86
C SER A 103 8.57 -9.51 37.18
N SER A 104 8.58 -10.80 36.83
CA SER A 104 9.73 -11.47 36.20
C SER A 104 9.89 -11.16 34.69
N ARG A 105 8.87 -10.56 34.07
CA ARG A 105 8.84 -10.24 32.62
C ARG A 105 8.84 -8.75 32.30
N LEU A 106 8.81 -7.89 33.32
CA LEU A 106 8.82 -6.45 33.17
C LEU A 106 10.22 -5.88 33.38
N LEU A 107 10.69 -5.10 32.42
CA LEU A 107 11.87 -4.26 32.54
C LEU A 107 11.47 -2.79 32.44
N PHE A 108 11.43 -2.10 33.57
CA PHE A 108 11.22 -0.65 33.61
C PHE A 108 12.58 0.06 33.68
N LEU A 109 12.82 1.00 32.77
CA LEU A 109 14.03 1.81 32.77
C LEU A 109 13.71 3.28 33.03
N SER A 110 14.02 3.73 34.24
CA SER A 110 13.94 5.15 34.62
C SER A 110 14.92 5.99 33.80
N LEU A 111 14.65 7.30 33.71
CA LEU A 111 15.54 8.23 33.01
C LEU A 111 16.99 8.17 33.55
N GLN A 112 17.16 8.00 34.86
CA GLN A 112 18.46 7.87 35.52
C GLN A 112 19.15 6.54 35.18
N GLN A 113 18.41 5.43 35.19
CA GLN A 113 18.97 4.11 34.82
C GLN A 113 19.44 4.08 33.38
N GLN A 114 18.78 4.82 32.48
CA GLN A 114 19.19 4.90 31.08
C GLN A 114 20.56 5.56 30.90
N GLN A 115 20.99 6.46 31.80
CA GLN A 115 22.28 7.15 31.73
C GLN A 115 23.48 6.23 32.00
N SER A 116 23.27 5.08 32.65
CA SER A 116 24.34 4.10 32.88
C SER A 116 24.55 3.15 31.70
N LEU A 117 23.67 3.19 30.69
CA LEU A 117 23.79 2.39 29.48
C LEU A 117 24.97 2.89 28.63
N ARG A 118 25.71 1.95 28.03
CA ARG A 118 26.92 2.24 27.25
C ARG A 118 26.68 2.21 25.74
N PHE A 119 25.46 2.47 25.30
CA PHE A 119 25.11 2.57 23.87
C PHE A 119 25.58 3.91 23.30
N ARG A 120 26.18 3.89 22.10
CA ARG A 120 26.61 5.10 21.38
C ARG A 120 25.44 6.01 21.06
N ILE A 121 24.28 5.46 20.72
CA ILE A 121 23.10 6.26 20.37
C ILE A 121 22.64 7.14 21.55
N LEU A 122 22.88 6.73 22.79
CA LEU A 122 22.40 7.41 24.00
C LEU A 122 22.82 8.89 24.06
N GLN A 123 24.04 9.22 23.62
CA GLN A 123 24.56 10.59 23.61
C GLN A 123 23.79 11.53 22.67
N HIS A 124 22.94 10.97 21.81
CA HIS A 124 22.16 11.70 20.83
C HIS A 124 20.68 11.79 21.17
N LEU A 125 20.19 11.05 22.16
CA LEU A 125 18.77 10.96 22.48
C LEU A 125 18.34 12.04 23.48
N PRO A 126 17.60 13.08 23.04
CA PRO A 126 17.14 14.13 23.93
C PRO A 126 16.07 13.61 24.90
N HIS A 127 15.95 14.26 26.07
CA HIS A 127 14.82 14.04 26.98
C HIS A 127 13.53 14.65 26.40
N GLY A 128 12.38 14.06 26.70
CA GLY A 128 11.08 14.48 26.19
C GLY A 128 10.91 14.13 24.72
N SER A 129 11.47 13.00 24.27
CA SER A 129 11.46 12.59 22.88
C SER A 129 11.08 11.13 22.75
N TYR A 130 10.13 10.87 21.87
CA TYR A 130 9.69 9.52 21.53
C TYR A 130 10.82 8.63 20.99
N ALA A 131 11.85 9.23 20.38
CA ALA A 131 13.00 8.50 19.86
C ALA A 131 13.82 7.80 20.96
N ARG A 132 13.59 8.09 22.26
CA ARG A 132 14.19 7.32 23.38
C ARG A 132 13.77 5.85 23.37
N LYS A 133 12.65 5.50 22.71
CA LYS A 133 12.23 4.12 22.43
C LYS A 133 13.32 3.28 21.74
N ASN A 134 14.23 3.90 21.00
CA ASN A 134 15.40 3.25 20.40
C ASN A 134 16.25 2.46 21.41
N LEU A 135 16.36 2.92 22.67
CA LEU A 135 17.08 2.19 23.72
C LEU A 135 16.37 0.87 24.07
N GLY A 136 15.04 0.89 24.09
CA GLY A 136 14.23 -0.29 24.33
C GLY A 136 14.47 -1.36 23.27
N TYR A 137 14.59 -0.96 22.00
CA TYR A 137 14.93 -1.87 20.91
C TYR A 137 16.31 -2.50 21.09
N LEU A 138 17.36 -1.70 21.34
CA LEU A 138 18.72 -2.24 21.53
C LEU A 138 18.77 -3.24 22.68
N ILE A 139 18.10 -2.95 23.79
CA ILE A 139 18.07 -3.83 24.95
C ILE A 139 17.30 -5.12 24.63
N ALA A 140 16.11 -5.03 24.03
CA ALA A 140 15.35 -6.21 23.63
C ALA A 140 16.17 -7.14 22.72
N ILE A 141 16.86 -6.56 21.72
CA ILE A 141 17.73 -7.31 20.80
C ILE A 141 18.89 -7.96 21.55
N GLN A 142 19.59 -7.20 22.40
CA GLN A 142 20.69 -7.72 23.22
C GLN A 142 20.23 -8.87 24.14
N CYS A 143 18.98 -8.82 24.59
CA CYS A 143 18.37 -9.80 25.48
C CYS A 143 17.66 -10.95 24.77
N GLY A 144 17.90 -11.11 23.46
CA GLY A 144 17.57 -12.31 22.70
C GLY A 144 16.31 -12.21 21.85
N ALA A 145 15.73 -11.02 21.68
CA ALA A 145 14.54 -10.84 20.86
C ALA A 145 14.71 -11.48 19.47
N GLN A 146 13.66 -12.16 19.04
CA GLN A 146 13.43 -12.65 17.67
C GLN A 146 12.22 -11.96 17.05
N ILE A 147 11.30 -11.47 17.89
CA ILE A 147 10.12 -10.71 17.51
C ILE A 147 9.96 -9.55 18.50
N ILE A 148 9.76 -8.34 17.96
CA ILE A 148 9.44 -7.14 18.75
C ILE A 148 8.04 -6.66 18.34
N PHE A 149 7.17 -6.48 19.32
CA PHE A 149 5.92 -5.76 19.21
C PHE A 149 6.10 -4.32 19.71
N GLU A 150 5.91 -3.37 18.81
CA GLU A 150 5.95 -1.94 19.08
C GLU A 150 4.53 -1.46 19.35
N SER A 151 4.33 -0.91 20.55
CA SER A 151 3.04 -0.32 20.94
C SER A 151 3.23 0.96 21.74
N ASP A 152 2.15 1.70 21.88
CA ASP A 152 2.02 2.76 22.87
C ASP A 152 1.15 2.26 24.04
N ASP A 153 1.05 3.05 25.11
CA ASP A 153 0.31 2.71 26.33
C ASP A 153 -1.19 3.05 26.24
N ASP A 154 -1.67 3.59 25.11
CA ASP A 154 -3.07 3.86 24.81
C ASP A 154 -3.71 2.87 23.81
N ASN A 155 -2.98 1.84 23.41
CA ASN A 155 -3.45 0.77 22.54
C ASN A 155 -3.81 -0.48 23.34
N LEU A 156 -5.10 -0.74 23.49
CA LEU A 156 -5.60 -1.89 24.21
C LEU A 156 -5.73 -3.09 23.25
N VAL A 157 -4.97 -4.15 23.49
CA VAL A 157 -5.11 -5.42 22.75
C VAL A 157 -6.50 -6.00 22.98
N GLU A 158 -7.23 -6.23 21.90
CA GLU A 158 -8.62 -6.69 21.94
C GLU A 158 -8.75 -8.14 22.45
N THR A 159 -7.76 -8.98 22.13
CA THR A 159 -7.79 -10.41 22.49
C THR A 159 -6.96 -10.70 23.75
N GLY A 160 -6.80 -11.98 24.10
CA GLY A 160 -5.91 -12.42 25.19
C GLY A 160 -4.42 -12.41 24.83
N ASP A 161 -4.07 -12.18 23.55
CA ASP A 161 -2.69 -12.25 23.07
C ASP A 161 -2.38 -11.25 21.93
N ILE A 162 -1.11 -11.08 21.62
CA ILE A 162 -0.63 -10.33 20.45
C ILE A 162 -0.72 -11.24 19.22
N PHE A 163 -1.62 -10.89 18.31
CA PHE A 163 -1.71 -11.54 17.01
C PHE A 163 -0.50 -11.17 16.15
N HIS A 164 0.14 -12.18 15.57
CA HIS A 164 1.19 -11.98 14.57
C HIS A 164 1.22 -13.17 13.61
N LEU A 165 1.62 -12.91 12.38
CA LEU A 165 1.80 -13.93 11.34
C LEU A 165 3.24 -14.48 11.39
N PRO A 166 3.46 -15.74 10.97
CA PRO A 166 4.81 -16.26 10.73
C PRO A 166 5.57 -15.39 9.72
N LYS A 167 6.89 -15.30 9.86
CA LYS A 167 7.73 -14.52 8.93
C LYS A 167 7.77 -15.05 7.50
N LEU A 168 7.39 -16.31 7.27
CA LEU A 168 7.28 -16.93 5.95
C LEU A 168 5.82 -17.33 5.72
N LEU A 169 5.18 -16.72 4.73
CA LEU A 169 3.76 -16.91 4.43
C LEU A 169 3.56 -17.53 3.05
N ARG A 170 2.61 -18.47 2.98
CA ARG A 170 2.11 -19.03 1.72
C ARG A 170 0.90 -18.24 1.21
N PRO A 171 0.52 -18.35 -0.08
CA PRO A 171 -0.64 -17.66 -0.64
C PRO A 171 -1.94 -17.82 0.15
N GLN A 172 -2.18 -18.97 0.76
CA GLN A 172 -3.38 -19.21 1.56
C GLN A 172 -3.43 -18.36 2.84
N GLN A 173 -2.27 -17.98 3.38
CA GLN A 173 -2.13 -17.15 4.59
C GLN A 173 -2.03 -15.66 4.24
N LEU A 174 -1.57 -15.34 3.03
CA LEU A 174 -1.39 -13.98 2.52
C LEU A 174 -1.86 -13.94 1.07
N PRO A 175 -3.19 -13.91 0.83
CA PRO A 175 -3.75 -14.08 -0.51
C PRO A 175 -3.58 -12.87 -1.41
N TRP A 176 -3.30 -11.69 -0.85
CA TRP A 176 -3.33 -10.43 -1.59
C TRP A 176 -2.04 -9.63 -1.47
N LEU A 177 -1.67 -9.02 -2.60
CA LEU A 177 -0.61 -8.03 -2.70
C LEU A 177 -1.21 -6.71 -3.20
N ALA A 178 -0.99 -5.62 -2.46
CA ALA A 178 -1.31 -4.28 -2.89
C ALA A 178 -0.20 -3.71 -3.75
N PHE A 179 -0.58 -3.01 -4.82
CA PHE A 179 0.35 -2.43 -5.76
C PHE A 179 -0.04 -1.02 -6.18
N HIS A 180 0.97 -0.20 -6.46
CA HIS A 180 0.76 1.16 -6.91
C HIS A 180 0.36 1.22 -8.39
N ARG A 181 -0.32 2.30 -8.79
CA ARG A 181 -0.71 2.58 -10.18
C ARG A 181 0.22 3.63 -10.78
N GLN A 182 0.05 3.98 -12.06
CA GLN A 182 0.99 4.84 -12.77
C GLN A 182 1.10 6.26 -12.19
N ARG A 183 -0.01 6.89 -11.72
CA ARG A 183 0.03 8.29 -11.25
C ARG A 183 0.49 8.45 -9.80
N SER A 184 0.41 7.38 -9.00
CA SER A 184 0.77 7.42 -7.60
C SER A 184 1.56 6.18 -7.19
N LEU A 185 2.69 6.40 -6.53
CA LEU A 185 3.50 5.37 -5.87
C LEU A 185 2.88 4.88 -4.54
N PHE A 186 1.78 5.49 -4.12
CA PHE A 186 1.16 5.27 -2.84
C PHE A 186 -0.10 4.42 -2.97
N VAL A 187 -0.36 3.63 -1.93
CA VAL A 187 -1.64 2.98 -1.70
C VAL A 187 -2.21 3.43 -0.36
N ASN A 188 -3.47 3.85 -0.35
CA ASN A 188 -4.19 4.05 0.90
C ASN A 188 -4.64 2.69 1.43
N ILE A 189 -3.86 2.09 2.32
CA ILE A 189 -4.13 0.73 2.75
C ILE A 189 -5.45 0.61 3.55
N TYR A 190 -5.88 1.66 4.25
CA TYR A 190 -7.14 1.70 5.00
C TYR A 190 -8.37 1.48 4.10
N ALA A 191 -8.26 1.88 2.83
CA ALA A 191 -9.29 1.66 1.83
C ALA A 191 -9.58 0.16 1.61
N SER A 192 -8.52 -0.66 1.64
CA SER A 192 -8.65 -2.11 1.56
C SER A 192 -9.26 -2.74 2.79
N PHE A 193 -9.32 -2.02 3.91
CA PHE A 193 -9.97 -2.44 5.16
C PHE A 193 -11.31 -1.70 5.40
N GLY A 194 -11.93 -1.17 4.34
CA GLY A 194 -13.31 -0.70 4.34
C GLY A 194 -13.47 0.82 4.45
N HIS A 195 -12.38 1.57 4.53
CA HIS A 195 -12.39 3.02 4.73
C HIS A 195 -11.61 3.76 3.65
N PRO A 196 -12.15 3.90 2.41
CA PRO A 196 -11.45 4.59 1.32
C PRO A 196 -11.24 6.08 1.56
N HIS A 197 -12.07 6.70 2.39
CA HIS A 197 -12.02 8.13 2.72
C HIS A 197 -11.12 8.46 3.93
N ILE A 198 -10.58 7.44 4.60
CA ILE A 198 -9.67 7.61 5.74
C ILE A 198 -8.27 7.20 5.28
N TRP A 199 -7.25 7.99 5.60
CA TRP A 199 -5.87 7.70 5.22
C TRP A 199 -4.95 7.65 6.46
N PRO A 200 -3.89 6.82 6.43
CA PRO A 200 -2.93 6.77 7.52
C PRO A 200 -2.13 8.07 7.62
N ARG A 201 -1.73 8.48 8.84
CA ARG A 201 -0.86 9.64 9.08
C ARG A 201 0.41 9.54 8.23
N GLY A 202 0.79 10.65 7.60
CA GLY A 202 1.93 10.68 6.69
C GLY A 202 1.63 10.36 5.23
N PHE A 203 0.37 10.07 4.91
CA PHE A 203 -0.06 9.97 3.53
C PHE A 203 0.00 11.36 2.86
N PRO A 204 0.59 11.51 1.67
CA PRO A 204 0.70 12.82 1.06
C PRO A 204 -0.65 13.32 0.56
N LEU A 205 -1.08 14.48 1.05
CA LEU A 205 -2.38 15.08 0.72
C LEU A 205 -2.54 15.32 -0.79
N GLU A 206 -1.46 15.71 -1.48
CA GLU A 206 -1.46 15.90 -2.94
C GLU A 206 -1.71 14.61 -3.74
N GLN A 207 -1.63 13.44 -3.11
CA GLN A 207 -1.87 12.13 -3.74
C GLN A 207 -3.27 11.57 -3.48
N LEU A 208 -4.06 12.16 -2.57
CA LEU A 208 -5.41 11.68 -2.24
C LEU A 208 -6.28 11.55 -3.49
N ARG A 209 -6.33 12.62 -4.31
CA ARG A 209 -7.08 12.62 -5.57
C ARG A 209 -6.55 11.62 -6.58
N ASN A 210 -5.23 11.51 -6.73
CA ASN A 210 -4.65 10.55 -7.68
C ASN A 210 -5.06 9.13 -7.34
N ILE A 211 -5.08 8.77 -6.06
CA ILE A 211 -5.35 7.41 -5.60
C ILE A 211 -6.83 7.09 -5.67
N THR A 212 -7.71 8.04 -5.33
CA THR A 212 -9.15 7.80 -5.51
C THR A 212 -9.49 7.59 -6.99
N GLU A 213 -8.86 8.34 -7.89
CA GLU A 213 -9.09 8.20 -9.33
C GLU A 213 -8.34 7.02 -10.00
N ASP A 214 -7.17 6.58 -9.50
CA ASP A 214 -6.39 5.47 -10.10
C ASP A 214 -6.74 4.09 -9.54
N GLY A 215 -7.26 4.04 -8.32
CA GLY A 215 -7.50 2.78 -7.62
C GLY A 215 -7.15 2.89 -6.15
N TRP A 216 -8.12 3.27 -5.31
CA TRP A 216 -7.96 3.28 -3.86
C TRP A 216 -7.89 1.86 -3.29
N HIS A 217 -8.41 0.86 -4.00
CA HIS A 217 -8.20 -0.55 -3.72
C HIS A 217 -7.58 -1.23 -4.93
N SER A 218 -6.25 -1.31 -4.95
CA SER A 218 -5.46 -1.92 -6.03
C SER A 218 -4.78 -3.19 -5.54
N LEU A 219 -5.48 -4.32 -5.64
CA LEU A 219 -5.02 -5.63 -5.15
C LEU A 219 -4.86 -6.65 -6.26
N ARG A 220 -3.89 -7.54 -6.11
CA ARG A 220 -3.73 -8.74 -6.96
C ARG A 220 -3.49 -9.97 -6.13
N GLN A 221 -3.85 -11.14 -6.68
CA GLN A 221 -3.58 -12.41 -6.02
C GLN A 221 -2.08 -12.62 -5.80
N ASN A 222 -1.73 -13.14 -4.63
CA ASN A 222 -0.39 -13.58 -4.32
C ASN A 222 -0.13 -14.95 -4.95
N GLN A 223 0.73 -14.96 -5.96
CA GLN A 223 1.16 -16.18 -6.66
C GLN A 223 2.55 -16.64 -6.22
N GLN A 224 3.16 -16.00 -5.21
CA GLN A 224 4.47 -16.37 -4.71
C GLN A 224 4.35 -17.58 -3.78
N ASN A 225 5.20 -18.59 -3.95
CA ASN A 225 5.21 -19.75 -3.04
C ASN A 225 5.46 -19.34 -1.58
N ILE A 226 6.35 -18.37 -1.36
CA ILE A 226 6.69 -17.84 -0.05
C ILE A 226 6.84 -16.31 -0.14
N THR A 227 6.16 -15.59 0.75
CA THR A 227 6.34 -14.16 0.99
C THR A 227 6.97 -13.95 2.37
N ARG A 228 8.02 -13.11 2.45
CA ARG A 228 8.76 -12.81 3.69
C ARG A 228 8.11 -11.62 4.42
N ALA A 229 7.32 -11.90 5.44
CA ALA A 229 6.56 -10.93 6.23
C ALA A 229 7.35 -10.40 7.42
N TYR A 230 8.46 -9.69 7.16
CA TYR A 230 9.38 -9.24 8.21
C TYR A 230 8.85 -8.07 9.04
N ILE A 231 7.94 -7.26 8.50
CA ILE A 231 7.28 -6.18 9.21
C ILE A 231 5.77 -6.34 9.01
N GLN A 232 5.01 -6.26 10.09
CA GLN A 232 3.56 -6.48 10.09
C GLN A 232 2.91 -5.37 10.91
N GLN A 233 2.22 -4.46 10.24
CA GLN A 233 1.40 -3.44 10.86
C GLN A 233 -0.03 -3.97 10.97
N TYR A 234 -0.60 -3.95 12.17
CA TYR A 234 -2.01 -4.19 12.38
C TYR A 234 -2.73 -2.85 12.59
N LEU A 235 -4.01 -2.81 12.24
CA LEU A 235 -4.82 -1.60 12.36
C LEU A 235 -5.29 -1.38 13.81
N ALA A 236 -5.78 -0.19 14.09
CA ALA A 236 -6.37 0.18 15.37
C ALA A 236 -7.80 0.68 15.14
N ASP A 237 -8.76 0.06 15.82
CA ASP A 237 -10.15 0.50 15.81
C ASP A 237 -10.35 1.71 16.76
N LEU A 238 -11.52 2.33 16.62
CA LEU A 238 -11.99 3.54 17.28
C LEU A 238 -11.27 4.81 16.81
N ASP A 239 -10.00 4.99 17.17
CA ASP A 239 -9.24 6.21 16.87
C ASP A 239 -7.91 5.92 16.16
N PRO A 240 -7.92 5.44 14.90
CA PRO A 240 -6.72 5.05 14.18
C PRO A 240 -5.71 6.19 13.99
N ASP A 241 -4.49 5.82 13.61
CA ASP A 241 -3.43 6.77 13.32
C ASP A 241 -3.63 7.52 11.99
N VAL A 242 -4.41 8.57 12.09
CA VAL A 242 -4.71 9.56 11.05
C VAL A 242 -4.11 10.91 11.42
N ASP A 243 -3.83 11.73 10.42
CA ASP A 243 -3.23 13.06 10.63
C ASP A 243 -4.19 14.07 11.26
N ALA A 244 -3.63 15.18 11.73
CA ALA A 244 -4.38 16.25 12.38
C ALA A 244 -5.42 16.90 11.44
N ILE A 245 -5.13 17.01 10.14
CA ILE A 245 -6.08 17.57 9.15
C ILE A 245 -7.34 16.70 9.08
N TYR A 246 -7.20 15.38 8.99
CA TYR A 246 -8.35 14.47 9.00
C TYR A 246 -9.18 14.64 10.28
N ARG A 247 -8.52 14.72 11.45
CA ARG A 247 -9.18 14.87 12.77
C ARG A 247 -9.98 16.17 12.86
N LEU A 248 -9.37 17.28 12.43
CA LEU A 248 -10.00 18.59 12.42
C LEU A 248 -11.17 18.66 11.44
N ALA A 249 -11.04 18.03 10.27
CA ALA A 249 -12.08 18.02 9.24
C ALA A 249 -13.23 17.04 9.52
N HIS A 250 -13.00 15.96 10.27
CA HIS A 250 -13.96 14.88 10.51
C HIS A 250 -14.17 14.56 12.00
N PRO A 251 -14.51 15.56 12.85
CA PRO A 251 -14.58 15.38 14.30
C PRO A 251 -15.61 14.31 14.73
N MET A 252 -16.65 14.11 13.92
CA MET A 252 -17.70 13.11 14.19
C MET A 252 -17.25 11.66 13.99
N THR A 253 -16.10 11.43 13.34
CA THR A 253 -15.56 10.09 13.09
C THR A 253 -14.58 9.62 14.15
N ILE A 254 -14.04 10.53 14.96
CA ILE A 254 -13.05 10.24 16.01
C ILE A 254 -13.66 9.28 17.03
N GLY A 255 -12.95 8.19 17.34
CA GLY A 255 -13.38 7.17 18.29
C GLY A 255 -14.49 6.24 17.77
N ARG A 256 -14.79 6.25 16.46
CA ARG A 256 -15.90 5.49 15.86
C ARG A 256 -15.51 4.68 14.63
N VAL A 257 -14.24 4.69 14.24
CA VAL A 257 -13.79 3.96 13.05
C VAL A 257 -13.66 2.48 13.38
N LEU A 258 -14.33 1.62 12.62
CA LEU A 258 -14.20 0.16 12.75
C LEU A 258 -13.76 -0.42 11.41
N PHE A 259 -12.57 -1.01 11.36
CA PHE A 259 -12.04 -1.64 10.14
C PHE A 259 -12.69 -2.99 9.88
N ASP A 260 -12.71 -3.39 8.61
CA ASP A 260 -13.25 -4.67 8.19
C ASP A 260 -12.37 -5.84 8.65
N ARG A 261 -12.85 -6.57 9.67
CA ARG A 261 -12.13 -7.69 10.30
C ARG A 261 -12.03 -8.93 9.42
N ASP A 262 -12.86 -9.03 8.39
CA ASP A 262 -12.88 -10.16 7.46
C ASP A 262 -11.87 -10.00 6.32
N GLN A 263 -11.30 -8.81 6.14
CA GLN A 263 -10.28 -8.56 5.13
C GLN A 263 -9.00 -9.36 5.46
N PRO A 264 -8.57 -10.31 4.60
CA PRO A 264 -7.32 -11.02 4.79
C PRO A 264 -6.11 -10.07 4.79
N PRO A 265 -4.97 -10.46 5.40
CA PRO A 265 -3.77 -9.64 5.38
C PRO A 265 -3.29 -9.35 3.95
N ILE A 266 -2.66 -8.19 3.78
CA ILE A 266 -2.23 -7.66 2.49
C ILE A 266 -0.75 -7.29 2.59
N ALA A 267 0.09 -7.80 1.68
CA ALA A 267 1.46 -7.33 1.56
C ALA A 267 1.55 -6.14 0.59
N LEU A 268 2.47 -5.22 0.83
CA LEU A 268 2.86 -4.26 -0.20
C LEU A 268 3.87 -4.87 -1.16
N GLU A 269 3.66 -4.67 -2.46
CA GLU A 269 4.66 -5.00 -3.47
C GLU A 269 5.85 -4.02 -3.44
N PRO A 270 7.05 -4.46 -3.88
CA PRO A 270 8.15 -3.54 -4.14
C PRO A 270 7.71 -2.37 -5.04
N PHE A 271 8.25 -1.18 -4.79
CA PHE A 271 7.87 0.10 -5.39
C PHE A 271 6.50 0.66 -4.98
N THR A 272 5.76 -0.03 -4.10
CA THR A 272 4.51 0.46 -3.53
C THR A 272 4.73 0.93 -2.10
N PHE A 273 4.26 2.13 -1.77
CA PHE A 273 4.41 2.71 -0.44
C PHE A 273 3.07 2.93 0.26
N SER A 274 3.06 2.68 1.56
CA SER A 274 1.99 3.15 2.47
C SER A 274 2.62 3.52 3.81
N PRO A 275 2.21 4.62 4.47
CA PRO A 275 2.70 4.92 5.81
C PRO A 275 2.44 3.78 6.79
N TYR A 276 3.39 3.53 7.70
CA TYR A 276 3.19 2.67 8.86
C TYR A 276 3.91 3.27 10.07
N ASN A 277 3.45 2.94 11.28
CA ASN A 277 3.84 3.59 12.53
C ASN A 277 4.41 2.57 13.54
N THR A 278 4.54 2.97 14.80
CA THR A 278 5.10 2.19 15.91
C THR A 278 4.05 1.80 16.96
N GLN A 279 2.77 1.86 16.61
CA GLN A 279 1.65 1.75 17.55
C GLN A 279 1.08 0.33 17.65
N ASN A 280 1.09 -0.44 16.58
CA ASN A 280 0.57 -1.81 16.54
C ASN A 280 1.36 -2.62 15.50
N THR A 281 2.68 -2.69 15.71
CA THR A 281 3.63 -3.13 14.68
C THR A 281 4.49 -4.26 15.22
N VAL A 282 4.52 -5.37 14.50
CA VAL A 282 5.37 -6.53 14.78
C VAL A 282 6.52 -6.54 13.79
N THR A 283 7.74 -6.55 14.31
CA THR A 283 8.97 -6.66 13.52
C THR A 283 9.67 -7.97 13.87
N HIS A 284 10.03 -8.75 12.85
CA HIS A 284 10.85 -9.97 13.00
C HIS A 284 12.34 -9.64 12.92
N TYR A 285 13.17 -10.52 13.49
CA TYR A 285 14.63 -10.36 13.60
C TYR A 285 15.31 -9.80 12.35
N GLU A 286 14.95 -10.30 11.16
CA GLU A 286 15.55 -9.87 9.89
C GLU A 286 15.38 -8.37 9.57
N ALA A 287 14.42 -7.70 10.19
CA ALA A 287 14.13 -6.29 9.98
C ALA A 287 14.47 -5.38 11.19
N PHE A 288 15.10 -5.90 12.25
CA PHE A 288 15.44 -5.09 13.44
C PHE A 288 16.34 -3.89 13.16
N TRP A 289 17.16 -3.92 12.10
CA TRP A 289 17.91 -2.74 11.66
C TRP A 289 17.02 -1.53 11.35
N GLY A 290 15.76 -1.76 10.96
CA GLY A 290 14.77 -0.75 10.63
C GLY A 290 13.92 -0.26 11.80
N LEU A 291 14.16 -0.74 13.03
CA LEU A 291 13.48 -0.23 14.24
C LEU A 291 13.90 1.20 14.59
N TYR A 292 14.99 1.70 14.01
CA TYR A 292 15.52 3.03 14.28
C TYR A 292 14.50 4.15 14.03
N LEU A 293 14.16 4.87 15.09
CA LEU A 293 13.36 6.09 15.03
C LEU A 293 14.27 7.32 14.88
N PRO A 294 14.11 8.11 13.80
CA PRO A 294 14.86 9.34 13.62
C PRO A 294 14.73 10.31 14.78
N VAL A 295 15.83 10.98 15.12
CA VAL A 295 15.93 11.81 16.33
C VAL A 295 15.82 13.31 16.01
N THR A 296 16.22 13.73 14.81
CA THR A 296 16.22 15.13 14.39
C THR A 296 14.88 15.63 13.83
N THR A 297 13.89 14.74 13.75
CA THR A 297 12.50 15.02 13.34
C THR A 297 11.59 15.20 14.55
N THR A 298 10.39 15.76 14.34
CA THR A 298 9.38 15.86 15.41
C THR A 298 8.85 14.48 15.82
N PHE A 299 8.17 14.41 16.98
CA PHE A 299 7.49 13.20 17.44
C PHE A 299 6.51 12.67 16.40
N ARG A 300 5.72 13.55 15.78
CA ARG A 300 4.71 13.18 14.79
C ARG A 300 5.29 12.79 13.43
N VAL A 301 6.58 13.01 13.18
CA VAL A 301 7.23 12.67 11.90
C VAL A 301 8.08 11.41 11.99
N CYS A 302 8.74 11.16 13.13
CA CYS A 302 9.82 10.19 13.24
C CYS A 302 9.44 8.75 12.81
N ASP A 303 8.34 8.23 13.33
CA ASP A 303 7.85 6.86 13.07
C ASP A 303 7.39 6.66 11.63
N ILE A 304 6.72 7.65 11.05
CA ILE A 304 6.26 7.66 9.67
C ILE A 304 7.44 7.70 8.70
N TRP A 305 8.38 8.63 8.91
CA TRP A 305 9.56 8.72 8.04
C TRP A 305 10.46 7.51 8.14
N ARG A 306 10.60 6.93 9.35
CA ARG A 306 11.16 5.59 9.51
C ARG A 306 10.47 4.62 8.57
N GLY A 307 9.14 4.61 8.58
CA GLY A 307 8.38 3.69 7.77
C GLY A 307 8.71 3.75 6.28
N TYR A 308 8.93 4.94 5.73
CA TYR A 308 9.26 5.09 4.30
C TYR A 308 10.66 4.59 3.93
N TRP A 309 11.72 5.00 4.65
CA TRP A 309 13.07 4.59 4.28
C TRP A 309 13.30 3.09 4.55
N VAL A 310 12.68 2.55 5.60
CA VAL A 310 12.72 1.12 5.91
C VAL A 310 12.03 0.33 4.82
N GLN A 311 10.83 0.72 4.36
CA GLN A 311 10.15 0.07 3.24
C GLN A 311 11.06 -0.04 2.02
N ARG A 312 11.76 1.05 1.66
CA ARG A 312 12.67 1.04 0.51
C ARG A 312 13.78 0.00 0.65
N LEU A 313 14.46 -0.07 1.80
CA LEU A 313 15.55 -1.03 2.01
C LEU A 313 15.06 -2.45 2.33
N LEU A 314 13.81 -2.61 2.77
CA LEU A 314 13.20 -3.91 3.03
C LEU A 314 13.16 -4.77 1.76
N TRP A 315 12.96 -4.15 0.60
CA TRP A 315 12.99 -4.83 -0.70
C TRP A 315 14.36 -5.39 -1.04
N ASP A 316 15.44 -4.73 -0.61
CA ASP A 316 16.81 -5.17 -0.88
C ASP A 316 17.17 -6.46 -0.12
N ILE A 317 16.38 -6.83 0.90
CA ILE A 317 16.49 -8.09 1.63
C ILE A 317 15.32 -9.05 1.34
N GLY A 318 14.49 -8.71 0.33
CA GLY A 318 13.31 -9.46 -0.09
C GLY A 318 12.18 -9.53 0.93
N GLY A 319 12.20 -8.67 1.94
CA GLY A 319 11.14 -8.53 2.93
C GLY A 319 9.94 -7.74 2.39
N HIS A 320 8.79 -7.92 3.03
CA HIS A 320 7.55 -7.22 2.72
C HIS A 320 6.95 -6.62 3.99
N LEU A 321 6.33 -5.45 3.84
CA LEU A 321 5.45 -4.86 4.84
C LEU A 321 4.06 -5.46 4.64
N ILE A 322 3.50 -6.04 5.70
CA ILE A 322 2.15 -6.59 5.72
C ILE A 322 1.25 -5.67 6.53
N PHE A 323 0.04 -5.44 6.02
CA PHE A 323 -1.06 -4.88 6.80
C PHE A 323 -2.06 -5.97 7.13
N GLY A 324 -2.47 -6.06 8.39
CA GLY A 324 -3.52 -6.96 8.85
C GLY A 324 -4.72 -6.20 9.42
N ARG A 325 -5.77 -6.95 9.77
CA ARG A 325 -6.97 -6.43 10.45
C ARG A 325 -6.66 -5.65 11.73
N SER A 326 -7.67 -4.95 12.27
CA SER A 326 -7.56 -4.38 13.62
C SER A 326 -7.33 -5.47 14.66
N THR A 327 -6.42 -5.20 15.60
CA THR A 327 -6.12 -6.06 16.75
C THR A 327 -6.03 -5.29 18.07
N VAL A 328 -6.17 -3.97 18.01
CA VAL A 328 -6.15 -3.07 19.16
C VAL A 328 -7.27 -2.05 19.02
N GLU A 329 -7.81 -1.62 20.15
CA GLU A 329 -8.64 -0.42 20.24
C GLU A 329 -7.76 0.72 20.77
N GLN A 330 -7.66 1.81 20.02
CA GLN A 330 -6.92 2.99 20.45
C GLN A 330 -7.86 3.97 21.14
N VAL A 331 -7.57 4.29 22.40
CA VAL A 331 -8.28 5.30 23.18
C VAL A 331 -7.30 6.43 23.51
N ARG A 332 -7.21 7.41 22.61
CA ARG A 332 -6.20 8.46 22.70
C ARG A 332 -6.35 9.32 23.95
N ASN A 333 -5.19 9.75 24.46
CA ASN A 333 -5.10 10.82 25.46
C ASN A 333 -5.56 12.16 24.88
N SER A 334 -5.98 13.10 25.74
CA SER A 334 -6.31 14.45 25.28
C SER A 334 -5.07 15.18 24.76
N HIS A 335 -5.18 15.78 23.57
CA HIS A 335 -4.12 16.56 22.95
C HIS A 335 -4.68 17.65 22.02
N SER A 336 -3.84 18.63 21.65
CA SER A 336 -4.21 19.70 20.73
C SER A 336 -3.96 19.25 19.29
N TYR A 337 -5.04 19.09 18.51
CA TYR A 337 -4.91 18.76 17.09
C TYR A 337 -4.24 19.88 16.27
N ILE A 338 -4.27 21.12 16.75
CA ILE A 338 -3.56 22.24 16.10
C ILE A 338 -2.06 22.11 16.30
N GLU A 339 -1.60 21.80 17.52
CA GLU A 339 -0.17 21.57 17.79
C GLU A 339 0.34 20.34 17.02
N ASP A 340 -0.48 19.29 16.91
CA ASP A 340 -0.12 18.12 16.10
C ASP A 340 0.03 18.47 14.63
N MET A 341 -0.85 19.31 14.08
CA MET A 341 -0.75 19.77 12.70
C MET A 341 0.57 20.51 12.45
N ASP A 342 1.02 21.33 13.41
CA ASP A 342 2.31 22.02 13.33
C ASP A 342 3.48 21.02 13.40
N ASP A 343 3.41 20.04 14.30
CA ASP A 343 4.42 18.98 14.41
C ASP A 343 4.45 18.05 13.17
N GLU A 344 3.34 17.93 12.45
CA GLU A 344 3.17 17.13 11.23
C GLU A 344 3.55 17.89 9.95
N TYR A 345 3.99 19.15 10.05
CA TYR A 345 4.27 20.01 8.89
C TYR A 345 5.11 19.34 7.79
N GLN A 346 6.19 18.63 8.16
CA GLN A 346 7.04 17.93 7.20
C GLN A 346 6.31 16.81 6.46
N LEU A 347 5.35 16.14 7.10
CA LEU A 347 4.55 15.09 6.46
C LEU A 347 3.69 15.66 5.33
N TYR A 348 3.05 16.80 5.55
CA TYR A 348 2.17 17.42 4.55
C TYR A 348 2.93 17.92 3.33
N HIS A 349 4.11 18.50 3.55
CA HIS A 349 4.86 19.16 2.48
C HIS A 349 5.91 18.30 1.79
N GLN A 350 6.43 17.25 2.45
CA GLN A 350 7.59 16.53 1.94
C GLN A 350 7.34 15.04 1.65
N SER A 351 6.31 14.39 2.20
CA SER A 351 6.11 12.93 2.06
C SER A 351 6.08 12.45 0.61
N ALA A 352 5.39 13.16 -0.28
CA ALA A 352 5.36 12.81 -1.70
C ALA A 352 6.75 12.90 -2.36
N SER A 353 7.47 14.00 -2.14
CA SER A 353 8.82 14.19 -2.67
C SER A 353 9.82 13.19 -2.07
N PHE A 354 9.67 12.84 -0.80
CA PHE A 354 10.52 11.89 -0.10
C PHE A 354 10.35 10.48 -0.68
N VAL A 355 9.12 10.03 -0.89
CA VAL A 355 8.86 8.74 -1.52
C VAL A 355 9.30 8.69 -2.97
N ARG A 356 9.12 9.77 -3.76
CA ARG A 356 9.68 9.85 -5.12
C ARG A 356 11.21 9.70 -5.10
N PHE A 357 11.88 10.38 -4.17
CA PHE A 357 13.31 10.21 -3.95
C PHE A 357 13.65 8.74 -3.64
N LEU A 358 13.00 8.12 -2.64
CA LEU A 358 13.24 6.73 -2.25
C LEU A 358 12.98 5.73 -3.37
N ALA A 359 11.91 5.91 -4.15
CA ALA A 359 11.57 5.07 -5.29
C ALA A 359 12.63 5.14 -6.40
N SER A 360 13.24 6.32 -6.59
CA SER A 360 14.35 6.51 -7.55
C SER A 360 15.72 6.12 -7.00
N TRP A 361 15.86 6.01 -5.68
CA TRP A 361 17.14 5.73 -5.03
C TRP A 361 17.57 4.29 -5.28
N SER A 362 18.87 4.11 -5.51
CA SER A 362 19.50 2.80 -5.68
C SER A 362 20.93 2.82 -5.16
N SER A 363 21.47 1.64 -4.85
CA SER A 363 22.85 1.48 -4.41
C SER A 363 23.47 0.21 -4.99
N SER A 364 24.75 0.30 -5.36
CA SER A 364 25.58 -0.83 -5.76
C SER A 364 26.28 -1.51 -4.58
N ASN A 365 26.13 -1.00 -3.36
CA ASN A 365 26.78 -1.56 -2.18
C ASN A 365 26.28 -2.99 -1.93
N PRO A 366 27.18 -3.96 -1.71
CA PRO A 366 26.79 -5.36 -1.49
C PRO A 366 26.27 -5.64 -0.08
N SER A 367 26.44 -4.71 0.86
CA SER A 367 26.06 -4.88 2.26
C SER A 367 24.87 -3.98 2.64
N LEU A 368 23.96 -4.49 3.47
CA LEU A 368 22.84 -3.69 3.98
C LEU A 368 23.33 -2.51 4.80
N VAL A 369 24.32 -2.71 5.68
CA VAL A 369 24.90 -1.62 6.48
C VAL A 369 25.44 -0.50 5.60
N GLY A 370 26.13 -0.84 4.51
CA GLY A 370 26.63 0.14 3.55
C GLY A 370 25.49 0.89 2.85
N ARG A 371 24.42 0.20 2.46
CA ARG A 371 23.22 0.82 1.88
C ARG A 371 22.50 1.76 2.84
N ILE A 372 22.36 1.37 4.12
CA ILE A 372 21.76 2.23 5.15
C ILE A 372 22.57 3.52 5.31
N ARG A 373 23.91 3.43 5.35
CA ARG A 373 24.78 4.61 5.45
C ARG A 373 24.70 5.54 4.25
N GLU A 374 24.72 4.97 3.04
CA GLU A 374 24.58 5.73 1.81
C GLU A 374 23.21 6.42 1.77
N LEU A 375 22.14 5.67 2.02
CA LEU A 375 20.79 6.21 2.05
C LEU A 375 20.65 7.32 3.10
N ALA A 376 21.14 7.14 4.32
CA ALA A 376 21.05 8.18 5.36
C ALA A 376 21.73 9.50 4.94
N ARG A 377 22.91 9.41 4.30
CA ARG A 377 23.61 10.59 3.76
C ARG A 377 22.82 11.24 2.64
N ASP A 378 22.23 10.45 1.75
CA ASP A 378 21.48 10.98 0.61
C ASP A 378 20.12 11.56 1.03
N ILE A 379 19.45 10.96 2.03
CA ILE A 379 18.25 11.53 2.68
C ILE A 379 18.59 12.89 3.28
N SER A 380 19.73 13.01 3.95
CA SER A 380 20.15 14.30 4.52
C SER A 380 20.53 15.33 3.45
N ARG A 381 21.25 14.93 2.40
CA ARG A 381 21.56 15.81 1.24
C ARG A 381 20.31 16.26 0.51
N GLY A 382 19.29 15.41 0.45
CA GLY A 382 17.96 15.73 -0.08
C GLY A 382 17.15 16.71 0.77
N GLY A 383 17.65 17.09 1.95
CA GLY A 383 17.02 18.05 2.85
C GLY A 383 15.90 17.48 3.71
N PHE A 384 15.69 16.16 3.70
CA PHE A 384 14.69 15.51 4.55
C PHE A 384 15.23 15.45 5.99
N TRP A 385 16.43 14.89 6.19
CA TRP A 385 17.09 14.84 7.51
C TRP A 385 18.16 15.91 7.70
N LYS A 386 18.37 16.32 8.95
CA LYS A 386 19.57 17.09 9.32
C LYS A 386 20.79 16.18 9.26
N TRP A 387 21.98 16.74 8.96
CA TRP A 387 23.21 15.94 8.88
C TRP A 387 23.52 15.17 10.17
N LYS A 388 23.12 15.73 11.32
CA LYS A 388 23.24 15.07 12.62
C LYS A 388 22.63 13.67 12.61
N GLU A 389 21.55 13.44 11.88
CA GLU A 389 20.89 12.14 11.75
C GLU A 389 21.82 11.06 11.16
N VAL A 390 22.75 11.43 10.28
CA VAL A 390 23.75 10.51 9.72
C VAL A 390 24.67 9.98 10.81
N GLU A 391 25.12 10.85 11.72
CA GLU A 391 25.97 10.47 12.86
C GLU A 391 25.22 9.54 13.83
N ILE A 392 23.93 9.81 14.06
CA ILE A 392 23.09 9.01 14.94
C ILE A 392 22.81 7.63 14.31
N MET A 393 22.55 7.59 13.00
CA MET A 393 22.41 6.33 12.26
C MET A 393 23.69 5.49 12.33
N ASP A 394 24.87 6.11 12.23
CA ASP A 394 26.14 5.40 12.43
C ASP A 394 26.25 4.84 13.86
N ALA A 395 25.88 5.61 14.88
CA ALA A 395 25.84 5.13 16.26
C ALA A 395 24.88 3.94 16.44
N TRP A 396 23.67 3.99 15.86
CA TRP A 396 22.71 2.89 15.85
C TRP A 396 23.27 1.61 15.23
N LEU A 397 23.90 1.71 14.06
CA LEU A 397 24.46 0.56 13.35
C LEU A 397 25.63 -0.07 14.11
N GLU A 398 26.48 0.74 14.75
CA GLU A 398 27.58 0.24 15.58
C GLU A 398 27.07 -0.39 16.88
N ASP A 399 26.02 0.16 17.50
CA ASP A 399 25.40 -0.45 18.67
C ASP A 399 24.78 -1.82 18.32
N LEU A 400 24.03 -1.92 17.22
CA LEU A 400 23.52 -3.20 16.70
C LEU A 400 24.64 -4.23 16.49
N ARG A 401 25.76 -3.82 15.88
CA ARG A 401 26.92 -4.70 15.70
C ARG A 401 27.50 -5.13 17.06
N SER A 402 27.61 -4.21 18.01
CA SER A 402 28.19 -4.48 19.33
C SER A 402 27.38 -5.47 20.17
N ILE A 403 26.04 -5.45 20.03
CA ILE A 403 25.14 -6.39 20.70
C ILE A 403 24.97 -7.71 19.93
N GLY A 404 25.71 -7.91 18.84
CA GLY A 404 25.76 -9.16 18.08
C GLY A 404 24.65 -9.34 17.05
N TYR A 405 23.91 -8.29 16.70
CA TYR A 405 22.90 -8.36 15.64
C TYR A 405 23.52 -8.76 14.30
N LYS A 406 22.90 -9.74 13.61
CA LYS A 406 23.35 -10.23 12.31
C LYS A 406 22.49 -9.59 11.22
N PHE A 407 23.07 -8.61 10.54
CA PHE A 407 22.42 -7.98 9.40
C PHE A 407 22.15 -9.00 8.29
N PRO A 408 20.94 -9.03 7.70
CA PRO A 408 20.63 -9.92 6.60
C PRO A 408 21.44 -9.57 5.35
N PRO A 409 21.72 -10.56 4.47
CA PRO A 409 22.39 -10.31 3.21
C PRO A 409 21.47 -9.55 2.24
N ILE A 410 22.07 -8.76 1.37
CA ILE A 410 21.35 -8.19 0.23
C ILE A 410 20.96 -9.33 -0.73
N ILE A 411 19.67 -9.42 -1.02
CA ILE A 411 19.17 -10.29 -2.08
C ILE A 411 19.42 -9.55 -3.38
N LYS A 412 20.27 -10.12 -4.24
CA LYS A 412 20.33 -9.64 -5.61
C LYS A 412 18.92 -9.76 -6.18
N PRO A 413 18.34 -8.70 -6.78
CA PRO A 413 17.10 -8.86 -7.52
C PRO A 413 17.31 -10.07 -8.41
N PRO A 414 16.33 -10.99 -8.53
CA PRO A 414 16.50 -12.16 -9.36
C PRO A 414 17.12 -11.64 -10.66
N GLN A 415 18.37 -12.07 -10.93
CA GLN A 415 18.88 -11.93 -12.29
C GLN A 415 17.73 -12.47 -13.13
N LYS A 416 17.40 -11.81 -14.24
CA LYS A 416 16.61 -12.46 -15.28
C LYS A 416 17.40 -13.70 -15.72
N LEU A 417 17.49 -14.73 -14.89
CA LEU A 417 17.43 -16.11 -15.29
C LEU A 417 16.08 -16.13 -15.97
N PRO A 418 16.06 -16.13 -17.31
CA PRO A 418 14.80 -16.21 -17.98
C PRO A 418 14.18 -17.50 -17.47
N SER A 419 13.01 -17.41 -16.83
CA SER A 419 12.04 -18.45 -17.13
C SER A 419 11.79 -18.28 -18.63
N THR A 420 12.58 -18.98 -19.43
CA THR A 420 12.65 -18.86 -20.89
C THR A 420 11.32 -19.16 -21.54
N ALA A 421 10.42 -19.87 -20.85
CA ALA A 421 9.07 -20.10 -21.30
C ALA A 421 8.13 -18.98 -20.85
N VAL A 422 7.65 -18.19 -21.81
CA VAL A 422 6.49 -17.32 -21.63
C VAL A 422 5.29 -18.19 -21.26
N LYS A 423 4.64 -17.90 -20.13
CA LYS A 423 3.44 -18.63 -19.70
C LYS A 423 2.30 -18.29 -20.64
N GLN A 424 1.83 -19.27 -21.42
CA GLN A 424 0.68 -19.10 -22.29
C GLN A 424 -0.61 -19.29 -21.48
N LYS A 425 -1.49 -18.30 -21.50
CA LYS A 425 -2.84 -18.40 -20.95
C LYS A 425 -3.86 -18.17 -22.07
N ARG A 426 -5.04 -18.77 -21.95
CA ARG A 426 -6.07 -18.66 -22.99
C ARG A 426 -6.55 -17.22 -23.10
N ALA A 427 -7.01 -16.64 -22.00
CA ALA A 427 -7.67 -15.34 -22.04
C ALA A 427 -7.45 -14.49 -20.79
N ALA A 428 -7.42 -13.18 -21.00
CA ALA A 428 -7.65 -12.21 -19.95
C ALA A 428 -9.08 -11.67 -20.06
N ILE A 429 -9.78 -11.57 -18.93
CA ILE A 429 -11.12 -10.99 -18.84
C ILE A 429 -10.99 -9.62 -18.19
N CYS A 430 -11.29 -8.57 -18.94
CA CYS A 430 -11.47 -7.21 -18.44
C CYS A 430 -12.94 -6.98 -18.09
N ALA A 431 -13.25 -6.97 -16.81
CA ALA A 431 -14.59 -6.70 -16.29
C ALA A 431 -14.68 -5.26 -15.77
N THR A 432 -15.54 -4.45 -16.38
CA THR A 432 -15.79 -3.07 -15.95
C THR A 432 -17.23 -2.90 -15.48
N GLY A 433 -17.44 -2.00 -14.53
CA GLY A 433 -18.78 -1.66 -14.09
C GLY A 433 -18.77 -0.95 -12.74
N ILE A 434 -19.94 -0.89 -12.14
CA ILE A 434 -20.16 -0.26 -10.85
C ILE A 434 -19.89 -1.30 -9.76
N THR A 435 -18.93 -1.02 -8.89
CA THR A 435 -18.47 -1.89 -7.78
C THR A 435 -19.63 -2.45 -6.98
N GLU A 436 -20.64 -1.62 -6.81
CA GLU A 436 -21.82 -1.87 -6.01
C GLU A 436 -22.73 -2.98 -6.52
N CYS A 437 -22.60 -3.35 -7.79
CA CYS A 437 -23.41 -4.39 -8.42
C CYS A 437 -22.67 -5.72 -8.59
N ILE A 438 -21.44 -5.80 -8.10
CA ILE A 438 -20.58 -6.99 -8.25
C ILE A 438 -21.23 -8.26 -7.69
N SER A 439 -21.86 -8.18 -6.51
CA SER A 439 -22.43 -9.34 -5.82
C SER A 439 -23.66 -9.90 -6.53
N GLU A 440 -24.50 -9.03 -7.07
CA GLU A 440 -25.73 -9.38 -7.79
C GLU A 440 -25.45 -9.95 -9.18
N ALA A 441 -24.41 -9.44 -9.86
CA ALA A 441 -24.28 -9.56 -11.30
C ALA A 441 -23.05 -10.37 -11.75
N TRP A 442 -21.90 -10.13 -11.11
CA TRP A 442 -20.64 -10.64 -11.63
C TRP A 442 -20.47 -12.13 -11.42
N THR A 443 -20.98 -12.67 -10.31
CA THR A 443 -20.91 -14.11 -10.02
C THR A 443 -21.49 -14.94 -11.17
N THR A 444 -22.69 -14.61 -11.63
CA THR A 444 -23.37 -15.30 -12.74
C THR A 444 -22.59 -15.14 -14.04
N THR A 445 -22.17 -13.90 -14.36
CA THR A 445 -21.36 -13.59 -15.55
C THR A 445 -20.08 -14.42 -15.59
N TYR A 446 -19.33 -14.41 -14.48
CA TYR A 446 -18.06 -15.12 -14.34
C TYR A 446 -18.23 -16.64 -14.47
N ILE A 447 -19.24 -17.23 -13.81
CA ILE A 447 -19.53 -18.67 -13.93
C ILE A 447 -19.82 -19.03 -15.39
N ASN A 448 -20.66 -18.23 -16.06
CA ASN A 448 -21.01 -18.45 -17.45
C ASN A 448 -19.78 -18.40 -18.38
N LEU A 449 -18.92 -17.39 -18.20
CA LEU A 449 -17.66 -17.28 -18.96
C LEU A 449 -16.74 -18.45 -18.68
N ARG A 450 -16.54 -18.80 -17.41
CA ARG A 450 -15.63 -19.87 -17.01
C ARG A 450 -16.04 -21.23 -17.56
N GLN A 451 -17.34 -21.52 -17.62
CA GLN A 451 -17.89 -22.77 -18.17
C GLN A 451 -17.69 -22.90 -19.69
N ARG A 452 -17.61 -21.78 -20.42
CA ARG A 452 -17.59 -21.74 -21.89
C ARG A 452 -16.21 -21.45 -22.49
N LEU A 453 -15.27 -21.00 -21.66
CA LEU A 453 -13.88 -20.75 -22.03
C LEU A 453 -13.00 -21.90 -21.54
N HIS A 454 -12.40 -22.62 -22.48
CA HIS A 454 -11.44 -23.68 -22.18
C HIS A 454 -10.04 -23.11 -21.94
N GLY A 455 -9.29 -23.71 -21.01
CA GLY A 455 -7.92 -23.29 -20.67
C GLY A 455 -7.81 -22.37 -19.45
N GLU A 456 -6.59 -21.88 -19.19
CA GLU A 456 -6.29 -20.96 -18.10
C GLU A 456 -6.70 -19.54 -18.44
N ILE A 457 -7.40 -18.88 -17.52
CA ILE A 457 -7.86 -17.50 -17.66
C ILE A 457 -7.42 -16.67 -16.46
N ASP A 458 -7.28 -15.36 -16.66
CA ASP A 458 -7.15 -14.39 -15.57
C ASP A 458 -8.26 -13.35 -15.65
N THR A 459 -8.71 -12.89 -14.49
CA THR A 459 -9.82 -11.94 -14.35
C THR A 459 -9.32 -10.63 -13.75
N PHE A 460 -9.60 -9.52 -14.44
CA PHE A 460 -9.25 -8.16 -14.05
C PHE A 460 -10.55 -7.39 -13.80
N LEU A 461 -10.85 -7.13 -12.53
CA LEU A 461 -11.98 -6.31 -12.13
C LEU A 461 -11.51 -4.86 -12.05
N PHE A 462 -12.08 -3.99 -12.88
CA PHE A 462 -11.77 -2.56 -12.90
C PHE A 462 -13.06 -1.77 -12.73
N LEU A 463 -13.38 -1.46 -11.48
CA LEU A 463 -14.72 -1.06 -11.07
C LEU A 463 -14.72 0.34 -10.48
N SER A 464 -15.65 1.19 -10.92
CA SER A 464 -15.86 2.47 -10.26
C SER A 464 -16.82 2.30 -9.09
N SER A 465 -16.65 3.08 -8.03
CA SER A 465 -17.69 3.28 -7.02
C SER A 465 -18.50 4.50 -7.41
N SER A 466 -19.79 4.30 -7.65
CA SER A 466 -20.70 5.42 -7.83
C SER A 466 -21.25 5.81 -6.45
N LEU A 467 -20.94 7.01 -5.98
CA LEU A 467 -21.46 7.56 -4.70
C LEU A 467 -23.01 7.73 -4.70
N LYS A 468 -23.72 7.20 -5.70
CA LYS A 468 -25.17 7.17 -5.77
C LYS A 468 -25.73 6.35 -4.61
N ARG A 469 -26.74 6.93 -3.96
CA ARG A 469 -27.49 6.28 -2.87
C ARG A 469 -28.22 5.06 -3.44
N GLY A 470 -27.84 3.87 -3.00
CA GLY A 470 -28.56 2.62 -3.23
C GLY A 470 -29.19 2.10 -1.93
N PRO A 471 -30.01 1.03 -1.98
CA PRO A 471 -30.66 0.46 -0.79
C PRO A 471 -29.66 -0.20 0.18
N VAL A 472 -28.48 -0.58 -0.30
CA VAL A 472 -27.40 -1.16 0.51
C VAL A 472 -26.35 -0.09 0.85
N PRO A 473 -25.92 0.04 2.13
CA PRO A 473 -24.87 0.98 2.51
C PRO A 473 -23.59 0.80 1.69
N LEU A 474 -22.93 1.90 1.34
CA LEU A 474 -21.69 1.89 0.55
C LEU A 474 -20.64 0.94 1.15
N ALA A 475 -20.41 1.00 2.47
CA ALA A 475 -19.45 0.14 3.16
C ALA A 475 -19.72 -1.36 2.94
N THR A 476 -20.98 -1.78 2.98
CA THR A 476 -21.39 -3.18 2.73
C THR A 476 -21.12 -3.58 1.28
N ARG A 477 -21.41 -2.71 0.32
CA ARG A 477 -21.17 -2.96 -1.10
C ARG A 477 -19.67 -3.05 -1.42
N LEU A 478 -18.87 -2.15 -0.86
CA LEU A 478 -17.41 -2.21 -0.98
C LEU A 478 -16.81 -3.45 -0.30
N LYS A 479 -17.38 -3.90 0.82
CA LYS A 479 -17.00 -5.17 1.44
C LYS A 479 -17.29 -6.35 0.51
N GLN A 480 -18.48 -6.42 -0.08
CA GLN A 480 -18.83 -7.48 -1.02
C GLN A 480 -17.90 -7.51 -2.24
N ALA A 481 -17.52 -6.35 -2.79
CA ALA A 481 -16.56 -6.27 -3.88
C ALA A 481 -15.19 -6.83 -3.53
N ARG A 482 -14.68 -6.48 -2.34
CA ARG A 482 -13.38 -6.96 -1.83
C ARG A 482 -13.39 -8.45 -1.51
N LEU A 483 -14.54 -9.02 -1.17
CA LEU A 483 -14.72 -10.46 -0.91
C LEU A 483 -14.75 -11.30 -2.20
N TYR A 484 -14.72 -10.71 -3.39
CA TYR A 484 -14.71 -11.47 -4.64
C TYR A 484 -13.33 -12.10 -4.92
N MET A 485 -13.08 -13.25 -4.29
CA MET A 485 -11.76 -13.90 -4.27
C MET A 485 -11.32 -14.55 -5.60
N ASN A 486 -12.25 -14.71 -6.56
CA ASN A 486 -11.97 -15.35 -7.85
C ASN A 486 -11.37 -14.39 -8.91
N SER A 487 -10.97 -13.18 -8.48
CA SER A 487 -10.31 -12.18 -9.33
C SER A 487 -8.79 -12.33 -9.28
N THR A 488 -8.10 -12.19 -10.41
CA THR A 488 -6.63 -12.15 -10.47
C THR A 488 -6.12 -10.78 -10.00
N VAL A 489 -6.79 -9.71 -10.45
CA VAL A 489 -6.54 -8.31 -10.08
C VAL A 489 -7.87 -7.62 -9.87
N THR A 490 -7.97 -6.81 -8.82
CA THR A 490 -9.12 -5.94 -8.52
C THR A 490 -8.64 -4.52 -8.29
N ILE A 491 -9.21 -3.59 -9.06
CA ILE A 491 -9.07 -2.14 -8.92
C ILE A 491 -10.45 -1.56 -8.61
N LEU A 492 -10.57 -0.88 -7.48
CA LEU A 492 -11.72 -0.03 -7.16
C LEU A 492 -11.29 1.42 -7.12
N TYR A 493 -11.99 2.30 -7.83
CA TYR A 493 -11.70 3.73 -7.95
C TYR A 493 -12.98 4.57 -7.89
N GLU A 494 -12.87 5.89 -7.72
CA GLU A 494 -14.00 6.83 -7.79
C GLU A 494 -14.19 7.34 -9.22
N ASP A 495 -15.45 7.54 -9.64
CA ASP A 495 -15.75 8.17 -10.93
C ASP A 495 -15.03 9.53 -11.05
N ARG A 496 -14.55 9.84 -12.26
CA ARG A 496 -13.74 11.02 -12.54
C ARG A 496 -14.35 11.85 -13.64
N ASP A 497 -14.15 13.16 -13.57
CA ASP A 497 -14.44 14.03 -14.71
C ASP A 497 -13.38 13.82 -15.79
N ILE A 498 -13.79 13.23 -16.92
CA ILE A 498 -12.89 12.90 -18.02
C ILE A 498 -13.20 13.76 -19.23
N ASN A 499 -12.19 14.49 -19.70
CA ASN A 499 -12.24 15.15 -20.99
C ASN A 499 -11.61 14.23 -22.06
N PRO A 500 -12.38 13.78 -23.07
CA PRO A 500 -11.86 12.96 -24.17
C PRO A 500 -10.93 13.71 -25.13
N GLY A 501 -10.89 15.05 -25.06
CA GLY A 501 -10.11 15.88 -25.97
C GLY A 501 -10.70 15.96 -27.38
N ILE A 502 -12.04 15.90 -27.50
CA ILE A 502 -12.72 16.01 -28.79
C ILE A 502 -12.43 17.39 -29.41
N PRO A 503 -11.98 17.46 -30.68
CA PRO A 503 -11.73 18.73 -31.34
C PRO A 503 -12.99 19.61 -31.34
N PRO A 504 -12.88 20.91 -31.00
CA PRO A 504 -14.04 21.81 -30.97
C PRO A 504 -14.82 21.89 -32.29
N THR A 505 -14.14 21.63 -33.42
CA THR A 505 -14.72 21.67 -34.77
C THR A 505 -15.53 20.41 -35.14
N CYS A 506 -15.61 19.41 -34.27
CA CYS A 506 -16.16 18.11 -34.60
C CYS A 506 -17.70 18.04 -34.53
N ASN A 507 -18.36 18.93 -33.76
CA ASN A 507 -19.82 18.95 -33.53
C ASN A 507 -20.41 17.54 -33.28
N PRO A 508 -20.03 16.86 -32.19
CA PRO A 508 -20.37 15.46 -31.98
C PRO A 508 -21.85 15.26 -31.64
N GLU A 509 -22.49 14.29 -32.29
CA GLU A 509 -23.86 13.86 -31.99
C GLU A 509 -23.87 12.63 -31.07
N PHE A 510 -24.39 12.79 -29.85
CA PHE A 510 -24.51 11.72 -28.84
C PHE A 510 -25.96 11.31 -28.55
N GLN A 511 -26.92 11.68 -29.41
CA GLN A 511 -28.35 11.45 -29.18
C GLN A 511 -28.84 10.14 -29.79
N LEU A 512 -29.86 9.54 -29.16
CA LEU A 512 -30.62 8.42 -29.73
C LEU A 512 -31.65 8.95 -30.75
N PRO A 513 -32.08 8.15 -31.77
CA PRO A 513 -33.11 8.52 -32.76
C PRO A 513 -34.52 8.88 -32.22
N LYS A 514 -34.70 8.93 -30.89
CA LYS A 514 -35.94 9.33 -30.19
C LYS A 514 -35.71 10.46 -29.17
N TYR A 515 -34.67 11.28 -29.36
CA TYR A 515 -34.33 12.48 -28.57
C TYR A 515 -33.90 12.26 -27.11
N ALA A 516 -33.72 11.03 -26.65
CA ALA A 516 -33.14 10.80 -25.32
C ALA A 516 -31.62 11.07 -25.36
N PRO A 517 -31.09 12.00 -24.53
CA PRO A 517 -29.66 12.27 -24.47
C PRO A 517 -28.95 11.13 -23.72
N ILE A 518 -27.82 10.66 -24.26
CA ILE A 518 -26.90 9.80 -23.49
C ILE A 518 -26.23 10.69 -22.44
N PRO A 519 -26.12 10.28 -21.16
CA PRO A 519 -25.26 10.94 -20.21
C PRO A 519 -23.80 10.82 -20.71
N VAL A 520 -23.36 11.82 -21.48
CA VAL A 520 -22.04 11.88 -22.13
C VAL A 520 -20.90 11.60 -21.14
N PRO A 521 -20.92 12.10 -19.89
CA PRO A 521 -19.90 11.76 -18.89
C PRO A 521 -19.77 10.25 -18.62
N ASN A 522 -20.88 9.51 -18.51
CA ASN A 522 -20.85 8.08 -18.22
C ASN A 522 -20.26 7.27 -19.39
N TYR A 523 -20.56 7.68 -20.63
CA TYR A 523 -19.98 7.04 -21.81
C TYR A 523 -18.46 7.22 -21.84
N PHE A 524 -17.98 8.43 -21.57
CA PHE A 524 -16.54 8.70 -21.48
C PHE A 524 -15.85 7.95 -20.35
N GLN A 525 -16.49 7.89 -19.18
CA GLN A 525 -16.02 7.10 -18.04
C GLN A 525 -15.84 5.63 -18.44
N GLN A 526 -16.86 5.00 -19.04
CA GLN A 526 -16.79 3.61 -19.49
C GLN A 526 -15.63 3.37 -20.46
N LEU A 527 -15.49 4.21 -21.49
CA LEU A 527 -14.44 4.06 -22.50
C LEU A 527 -13.03 4.24 -21.92
N TRP A 528 -12.86 5.18 -21.01
CA TRP A 528 -11.62 5.34 -20.27
C TRP A 528 -11.32 4.09 -19.45
N SER A 529 -12.28 3.55 -18.70
CA SER A 529 -12.12 2.34 -17.89
C SER A 529 -11.72 1.11 -18.73
N LEU A 530 -12.25 1.00 -19.95
CA LEU A 530 -11.82 -0.03 -20.91
C LEU A 530 -10.35 0.14 -21.32
N ASN A 531 -9.93 1.38 -21.62
CA ASN A 531 -8.53 1.65 -21.93
C ASN A 531 -7.62 1.30 -20.75
N GLU A 532 -7.96 1.74 -19.54
CA GLU A 532 -7.17 1.47 -18.33
C GLU A 532 -7.09 -0.01 -18.00
N CYS A 533 -8.19 -0.76 -18.18
CA CYS A 533 -8.17 -2.21 -17.96
C CYS A 533 -7.29 -2.91 -19.00
N TYR A 534 -7.33 -2.49 -20.27
CA TYR A 534 -6.43 -3.03 -21.28
C TYR A 534 -4.96 -2.77 -20.93
N ASP A 535 -4.62 -1.54 -20.54
CA ASP A 535 -3.27 -1.18 -20.14
C ASP A 535 -2.82 -1.99 -18.90
N LEU A 536 -3.70 -2.18 -17.93
CA LEU A 536 -3.47 -3.05 -16.77
C LEU A 536 -3.16 -4.51 -17.18
N VAL A 537 -3.91 -5.08 -18.13
CA VAL A 537 -3.66 -6.45 -18.63
C VAL A 537 -2.28 -6.53 -19.28
N ARG A 538 -1.91 -5.55 -20.12
CA ARG A 538 -0.60 -5.53 -20.80
C ARG A 538 0.56 -5.34 -19.82
N GLU A 539 0.39 -4.51 -18.80
CA GLU A 539 1.36 -4.39 -17.71
C GLU A 539 1.54 -5.70 -16.96
N TYR A 540 0.44 -6.39 -16.67
CA TYR A 540 0.47 -7.69 -15.99
C TYR A 540 1.17 -8.77 -16.85
N GLU A 541 0.90 -8.83 -18.16
CA GLU A 541 1.61 -9.71 -19.10
C GLU A 541 3.12 -9.51 -19.05
N GLN A 542 3.55 -8.24 -19.15
CA GLN A 542 4.97 -7.90 -19.12
C GLN A 542 5.62 -8.25 -17.78
N ARG A 543 4.94 -7.91 -16.67
CA ARG A 543 5.46 -8.11 -15.31
C ARG A 543 5.63 -9.57 -14.95
N PHE A 544 4.67 -10.42 -15.34
CA PHE A 544 4.65 -11.84 -14.98
C PHE A 544 5.09 -12.77 -16.11
N ASN A 545 5.55 -12.22 -17.23
CA ASN A 545 5.98 -12.95 -18.42
C ASN A 545 4.89 -13.92 -18.92
N ILE A 546 3.66 -13.41 -19.00
CA ILE A 546 2.46 -14.11 -19.46
C ILE A 546 2.13 -13.61 -20.88
N ARG A 547 1.57 -14.49 -21.71
CA ARG A 547 0.96 -14.13 -22.98
C ARG A 547 -0.46 -14.68 -23.03
N TYR A 548 -1.44 -13.78 -23.14
CA TYR A 548 -2.83 -14.13 -23.38
C TYR A 548 -3.08 -14.23 -24.89
N GLN A 549 -3.85 -15.24 -25.30
CA GLN A 549 -4.25 -15.38 -26.70
C GLN A 549 -5.45 -14.49 -27.01
N LEU A 550 -6.44 -14.50 -26.13
CA LEU A 550 -7.66 -13.73 -26.23
C LEU A 550 -7.73 -12.63 -25.17
N LEU A 551 -8.44 -11.56 -25.51
CA LEU A 551 -8.97 -10.62 -24.54
C LEU A 551 -10.49 -10.66 -24.61
N ILE A 552 -11.12 -10.75 -23.46
CA ILE A 552 -12.56 -10.66 -23.30
C ILE A 552 -12.83 -9.38 -22.55
N ARG A 553 -13.72 -8.58 -23.12
CA ARG A 553 -14.32 -7.45 -22.45
C ARG A 553 -15.70 -7.88 -21.98
N SER A 554 -16.00 -7.65 -20.70
CA SER A 554 -17.31 -7.90 -20.12
C SER A 554 -17.72 -6.70 -19.26
N ARG A 555 -19.00 -6.34 -19.26
CA ARG A 555 -19.54 -5.65 -18.10
C ARG A 555 -19.75 -6.65 -16.96
N ILE A 556 -19.85 -6.15 -15.73
CA ILE A 556 -20.13 -7.02 -14.57
C ILE A 556 -21.53 -7.66 -14.61
N ASP A 557 -22.45 -7.06 -15.36
CA ASP A 557 -23.86 -7.40 -15.49
C ASP A 557 -24.20 -8.05 -16.82
N THR A 558 -23.32 -8.94 -17.30
CA THR A 558 -23.46 -9.48 -18.65
C THR A 558 -23.92 -10.94 -18.64
N LEU A 559 -24.93 -11.22 -19.48
CA LEU A 559 -25.29 -12.53 -20.06
C LEU A 559 -26.16 -13.51 -19.26
N ASN A 560 -27.31 -13.81 -19.88
CA ASN A 560 -28.11 -15.03 -19.70
C ASN A 560 -27.92 -16.04 -20.84
N ARG A 561 -27.52 -15.59 -22.06
CA ARG A 561 -27.39 -16.44 -23.25
C ARG A 561 -25.98 -16.35 -23.85
N MET A 562 -25.23 -17.44 -23.82
CA MET A 562 -23.95 -17.60 -24.50
C MET A 562 -23.93 -19.00 -25.16
N PRO A 563 -23.20 -19.18 -26.29
CA PRO A 563 -23.02 -20.50 -26.89
C PRO A 563 -22.36 -21.48 -25.91
N GLU A 564 -22.50 -22.78 -26.15
CA GLU A 564 -21.86 -23.81 -25.30
C GLU A 564 -20.33 -23.69 -25.26
N THR A 565 -19.73 -23.21 -26.35
CA THR A 565 -18.29 -22.90 -26.43
C THR A 565 -18.04 -21.71 -27.35
N PHE A 566 -16.97 -20.97 -27.06
CA PHE A 566 -16.48 -19.91 -27.93
C PHE A 566 -15.51 -20.42 -29.01
N GLU A 567 -15.03 -21.66 -28.92
CA GLU A 567 -14.16 -22.28 -29.93
C GLU A 567 -15.00 -22.76 -31.12
N ARG A 568 -15.17 -21.88 -32.11
CA ARG A 568 -15.95 -22.16 -33.34
C ARG A 568 -15.15 -21.81 -34.59
N ASP A 569 -15.49 -22.45 -35.69
CA ASP A 569 -14.85 -22.23 -36.99
C ASP A 569 -15.52 -21.12 -37.82
N GLY A 570 -14.93 -20.82 -38.98
CA GLY A 570 -15.47 -19.87 -39.95
C GLY A 570 -15.49 -18.43 -39.43
N ILE A 571 -16.59 -17.72 -39.69
CA ILE A 571 -16.74 -16.31 -39.31
C ILE A 571 -16.79 -16.08 -37.80
N HIS A 572 -17.05 -17.12 -37.00
CA HIS A 572 -17.10 -17.05 -35.53
C HIS A 572 -15.81 -17.54 -34.86
N ASN A 573 -14.69 -17.58 -35.60
CA ASN A 573 -13.41 -17.97 -35.04
C ASN A 573 -12.78 -16.84 -34.20
N VAL A 574 -12.87 -17.00 -32.88
CA VAL A 574 -12.35 -16.04 -31.88
C VAL A 574 -10.84 -15.82 -31.92
N ASN A 575 -10.08 -16.68 -32.61
CA ASN A 575 -8.65 -16.51 -32.81
C ASN A 575 -8.31 -15.61 -34.01
N LYS A 576 -9.31 -15.20 -34.80
CA LYS A 576 -9.09 -14.41 -36.04
C LYS A 576 -9.98 -13.18 -36.17
N THR A 577 -11.09 -13.11 -35.42
CA THR A 577 -12.06 -12.01 -35.50
C THR A 577 -12.47 -11.52 -34.11
N ILE A 578 -13.00 -10.30 -34.03
CA ILE A 578 -13.70 -9.83 -32.83
C ILE A 578 -15.17 -10.24 -32.92
N ILE A 579 -15.67 -10.94 -31.91
CA ILE A 579 -17.07 -11.30 -31.78
C ILE A 579 -17.76 -10.35 -30.81
N VAL A 580 -18.90 -9.82 -31.24
CA VAL A 580 -19.76 -8.92 -30.46
C VAL A 580 -21.22 -9.38 -30.53
N PRO A 581 -22.03 -9.17 -29.47
CA PRO A 581 -23.46 -9.44 -29.51
C PRO A 581 -24.19 -8.45 -30.42
N PRO A 582 -25.35 -8.86 -31.00
CA PRO A 582 -26.20 -7.93 -31.72
C PRO A 582 -26.74 -6.87 -30.77
N HIS A 583 -27.00 -5.68 -31.30
CA HIS A 583 -27.67 -4.67 -30.50
C HIS A 583 -29.18 -4.95 -30.35
N ARG A 584 -29.76 -4.50 -29.23
CA ARG A 584 -31.17 -4.72 -28.87
C ARG A 584 -32.14 -3.70 -29.47
N TYR A 585 -31.70 -2.46 -29.72
CA TYR A 585 -32.58 -1.34 -30.11
C TYR A 585 -32.23 -0.63 -31.44
N PHE A 586 -31.06 -0.89 -32.02
CA PHE A 586 -30.47 -0.11 -33.14
C PHE A 586 -29.73 -1.01 -34.13
N SER A 587 -29.27 -0.48 -35.27
CA SER A 587 -28.50 -1.20 -36.31
C SER A 587 -27.00 -1.41 -35.97
N GLY A 588 -26.62 -1.11 -34.72
CA GLY A 588 -25.26 -1.16 -34.18
C GLY A 588 -24.88 -2.52 -33.58
N ILE A 589 -23.91 -2.50 -32.66
CA ILE A 589 -23.43 -3.65 -31.90
C ILE A 589 -23.42 -3.31 -30.40
N ASP A 590 -23.74 -4.28 -29.56
CA ASP A 590 -23.84 -4.08 -28.12
C ASP A 590 -22.44 -3.93 -27.50
N ASP A 591 -22.20 -2.76 -26.91
CA ASP A 591 -20.99 -2.44 -26.16
C ASP A 591 -21.15 -2.87 -24.70
N GLY A 592 -21.65 -4.09 -24.45
CA GLY A 592 -21.69 -4.79 -23.16
C GLY A 592 -20.78 -6.02 -23.08
N PHE A 593 -20.44 -6.63 -24.22
CA PHE A 593 -19.52 -7.76 -24.32
C PHE A 593 -18.74 -7.75 -25.63
N ALA A 594 -17.49 -8.24 -25.60
CA ALA A 594 -16.73 -8.55 -26.80
C ALA A 594 -15.63 -9.58 -26.48
N LEU A 595 -15.30 -10.47 -27.42
CA LEU A 595 -14.07 -11.25 -27.34
C LEU A 595 -13.37 -11.40 -28.68
N GLY A 596 -12.05 -11.49 -28.64
CA GLY A 596 -11.22 -11.76 -29.81
C GLY A 596 -9.75 -11.83 -29.44
N PRO A 597 -8.85 -11.90 -30.45
CA PRO A 597 -7.42 -11.89 -30.22
C PRO A 597 -6.99 -10.62 -29.51
N ILE A 598 -6.09 -10.72 -28.52
CA ILE A 598 -5.69 -9.58 -27.68
C ILE A 598 -5.17 -8.39 -28.50
N GLU A 599 -4.48 -8.66 -29.61
CA GLU A 599 -3.94 -7.62 -30.50
C GLU A 599 -5.06 -6.89 -31.26
N LEU A 600 -6.08 -7.60 -31.76
CA LEU A 600 -7.25 -6.96 -32.40
C LEU A 600 -8.11 -6.21 -31.39
N MET A 601 -8.26 -6.78 -30.18
CA MET A 601 -9.01 -6.16 -29.09
C MET A 601 -8.39 -4.84 -28.61
N SER A 602 -7.14 -4.52 -28.95
CA SER A 602 -6.57 -3.19 -28.72
C SER A 602 -7.40 -2.08 -29.39
N HIS A 603 -7.92 -2.31 -30.60
CA HIS A 603 -8.79 -1.35 -31.29
C HIS A 603 -10.09 -1.15 -30.53
N TYR A 604 -10.69 -2.23 -30.01
CA TYR A 604 -11.89 -2.13 -29.19
C TYR A 604 -11.61 -1.36 -27.91
N MET A 605 -10.66 -1.82 -27.09
CA MET A 605 -10.47 -1.32 -25.73
C MET A 605 -9.89 0.09 -25.68
N LYS A 606 -9.01 0.46 -26.62
CA LYS A 606 -8.31 1.75 -26.61
C LYS A 606 -9.00 2.82 -27.44
N ARG A 607 -10.25 2.58 -27.90
CA ARG A 607 -11.00 3.54 -28.71
C ARG A 607 -11.24 4.87 -28.01
N TRP A 608 -11.17 4.93 -26.68
CA TRP A 608 -11.10 6.19 -25.93
C TRP A 608 -10.13 7.22 -26.56
N LEU A 609 -8.93 6.76 -26.95
CA LEU A 609 -7.89 7.63 -27.49
C LEU A 609 -8.23 8.21 -28.87
N SER A 610 -9.15 7.58 -29.60
CA SER A 610 -9.55 8.03 -30.93
C SER A 610 -10.42 9.29 -30.91
N PHE A 611 -11.04 9.64 -29.78
CA PHE A 611 -11.81 10.87 -29.65
C PHE A 611 -10.99 12.15 -29.80
N ARG A 612 -9.66 12.07 -29.71
CA ARG A 612 -8.76 13.17 -30.02
C ARG A 612 -8.81 13.60 -31.49
N GLN A 613 -9.48 12.81 -32.33
CA GLN A 613 -9.70 13.07 -33.74
C GLN A 613 -11.19 13.00 -34.04
N CYS A 614 -11.63 13.77 -35.03
CA CYS A 614 -13.03 13.72 -35.46
C CYS A 614 -13.23 12.52 -36.40
N PRO A 615 -14.17 11.60 -36.12
CA PRO A 615 -14.43 10.49 -37.01
C PRO A 615 -15.02 11.01 -38.34
N PRO A 616 -14.69 10.38 -39.49
CA PRO A 616 -15.13 10.85 -40.81
C PRO A 616 -16.65 10.97 -40.97
N ASP A 617 -17.40 10.09 -40.32
CA ASP A 617 -18.86 10.04 -40.31
C ASP A 617 -19.49 10.95 -39.24
N ARG A 618 -18.68 11.62 -38.41
CA ARG A 618 -19.08 12.55 -37.32
C ARG A 618 -20.08 11.98 -36.31
N ASN A 619 -20.29 10.67 -36.32
CA ASN A 619 -21.28 10.00 -35.50
C ASN A 619 -20.62 9.44 -34.24
N PHE A 620 -20.98 9.98 -33.08
CA PHE A 620 -20.50 9.53 -31.77
C PHE A 620 -21.53 8.71 -31.01
N HIS A 621 -22.63 8.31 -31.66
CA HIS A 621 -23.57 7.38 -31.09
C HIS A 621 -22.83 6.08 -30.72
N PRO A 622 -22.77 5.68 -29.43
CA PRO A 622 -21.82 4.71 -28.91
C PRO A 622 -21.63 3.44 -29.74
N GLU A 623 -22.73 2.84 -30.18
CA GLU A 623 -22.74 1.57 -30.88
C GLU A 623 -22.46 1.70 -32.38
N THR A 624 -22.98 2.76 -33.00
CA THR A 624 -22.75 3.05 -34.42
C THR A 624 -21.31 3.47 -34.61
N TYR A 625 -20.83 4.31 -33.70
CA TYR A 625 -19.43 4.68 -33.59
C TYR A 625 -18.54 3.44 -33.43
N LEU A 626 -18.82 2.57 -32.46
CA LEU A 626 -18.04 1.36 -32.24
C LEU A 626 -17.99 0.46 -33.49
N LYS A 627 -19.14 0.21 -34.12
CA LYS A 627 -19.23 -0.60 -35.35
C LYS A 627 -18.41 0.01 -36.49
N ASN A 628 -18.65 1.29 -36.78
CA ASN A 628 -17.97 2.00 -37.88
C ASN A 628 -16.47 2.13 -37.62
N TYR A 629 -16.08 2.37 -36.36
CA TYR A 629 -14.69 2.43 -35.94
C TYR A 629 -14.00 1.10 -36.16
N LEU A 630 -14.54 -0.01 -35.64
CA LEU A 630 -13.90 -1.32 -35.76
C LEU A 630 -13.80 -1.80 -37.21
N ASN A 631 -14.83 -1.58 -38.02
CA ASN A 631 -14.83 -1.97 -39.44
C ASN A 631 -13.71 -1.30 -40.27
N ARG A 632 -13.10 -0.23 -39.78
CA ARG A 632 -11.96 0.43 -40.44
C ARG A 632 -10.63 -0.27 -40.18
N PHE A 633 -10.53 -1.06 -39.10
CA PHE A 633 -9.26 -1.62 -38.62
C PHE A 633 -9.23 -3.15 -38.59
N THR A 634 -10.39 -3.80 -38.45
CA THR A 634 -10.47 -5.25 -38.25
C THR A 634 -11.78 -5.83 -38.75
N ASN A 635 -11.79 -7.15 -38.98
CA ASN A 635 -13.01 -7.91 -39.14
C ASN A 635 -13.73 -8.00 -37.79
N VAL A 636 -15.05 -7.76 -37.81
CA VAL A 636 -15.95 -7.90 -36.69
C VAL A 636 -17.11 -8.80 -37.10
N THR A 637 -17.45 -9.77 -36.25
CA THR A 637 -18.58 -10.68 -36.47
C THR A 637 -19.64 -10.46 -35.40
N ILE A 638 -20.87 -10.24 -35.83
CA ILE A 638 -22.04 -10.18 -34.94
C ILE A 638 -22.53 -11.61 -34.70
N ASP A 639 -22.72 -11.98 -33.44
CA ASP A 639 -23.21 -13.31 -33.07
C ASP A 639 -24.48 -13.25 -32.22
N HIS A 640 -25.61 -13.60 -32.84
CA HIS A 640 -26.94 -13.60 -32.23
C HIS A 640 -27.16 -14.68 -31.15
N THR A 641 -26.20 -15.60 -30.97
CA THR A 641 -26.24 -16.59 -29.88
C THR A 641 -25.70 -16.05 -28.56
N ILE A 642 -25.08 -14.88 -28.57
CA ILE A 642 -24.56 -14.16 -27.40
C ILE A 642 -25.56 -13.03 -27.07
N SER A 643 -25.98 -12.89 -25.80
CA SER A 643 -26.79 -11.74 -25.37
C SER A 643 -25.94 -10.54 -24.95
N GLY A 644 -26.50 -9.34 -25.01
CA GLY A 644 -25.82 -8.12 -24.52
C GLY A 644 -25.90 -7.97 -23.01
N ALA A 645 -25.37 -6.86 -22.48
CA ALA A 645 -25.62 -6.46 -21.08
C ALA A 645 -27.10 -6.11 -20.84
N ALA A 646 -27.81 -5.66 -21.87
CA ALA A 646 -29.21 -5.24 -21.76
C ALA A 646 -30.22 -6.37 -21.48
N ASP A 647 -29.85 -7.65 -21.63
CA ASP A 647 -30.78 -8.80 -21.51
C ASP A 647 -30.66 -9.55 -20.17
N ALA A 648 -29.76 -9.14 -19.27
CA ALA A 648 -29.29 -10.00 -18.19
C ALA A 648 -29.97 -9.78 -16.83
N ILE A 649 -30.35 -8.55 -16.45
CA ILE A 649 -30.83 -8.23 -15.09
C ILE A 649 -32.10 -7.36 -15.13
N PRO A 650 -33.16 -7.67 -14.33
CA PRO A 650 -34.35 -6.82 -14.25
C PRO A 650 -34.00 -5.41 -13.79
N HIS A 651 -34.38 -4.41 -14.58
CA HIS A 651 -34.20 -2.99 -14.27
C HIS A 651 -35.24 -2.54 -13.23
N GLY A 652 -34.84 -1.84 -12.15
CA GLY A 652 -35.80 -1.33 -11.16
C GLY A 652 -35.16 -0.67 -9.93
N HIS A 653 -35.99 -0.04 -9.09
CA HIS A 653 -35.54 0.72 -7.89
C HIS A 653 -34.79 -0.14 -6.85
N ASN A 654 -34.99 -1.46 -6.89
CA ASN A 654 -34.45 -2.42 -5.93
C ASN A 654 -33.26 -3.22 -6.45
N ASN A 655 -32.89 -3.08 -7.72
CA ASN A 655 -31.80 -3.83 -8.35
C ASN A 655 -30.68 -2.89 -8.76
N CYS A 656 -29.45 -3.37 -8.70
CA CYS A 656 -28.29 -2.56 -8.99
C CYS A 656 -28.19 -2.27 -10.51
N HIS A 657 -28.08 -0.98 -10.87
CA HIS A 657 -27.96 -0.48 -12.26
C HIS A 657 -26.76 0.44 -12.41
#